data_AF-A0A7Z2GI60-F1
#
_entry.id   AF-A0A7Z2GI60-F1
#
_cell.length_a   1.000
_cell.length_b   1.000
_cell.length_c   1.000
_cell.angle_alpha   90.00
_cell.angle_beta   90.00
_cell.angle_gamma   90.00
#
_symmetry.space_group_name_H-M   'P 1'
#
loop_
_entity.id
_entity.type
_entity.pdbx_description
1 polymer ?
#
loop_
_entity_poly.entity_id
_entity_poly.type
_entity_poly.pdbx_seq_one_letter_code
_entity_poly.pdbx_strand_id
1 'polypeptide(L)'
;MRPKRLLTAWLCASLAVSPHAYAQTANASPRDAGPRDASARAAVPARAAVLDLGAAAAMPANASASSGASASARPNTPPQTPPNTPIHVPIHAPIHVPIHASLSAPASSAANAPALVSGPLDDAADPVVPASIAQGVFGTYGGAESRFSGHSGALDAAGVRTPSWVPQLPDLGDGSGGSLTPQAERRLGERVMREIRRDPDYVDDWLVRDYLDAVAARLAAAASAQFIGGYRPDFDLFAMRDGQINAFSLPGGFIGVNTGLIVATQTESELAAVLGHEMGHVLQRHIARMLAQNERDGYAALVGVLFGILAGVLSHSGDLGSAIAVGSEAYAIDSQLRFSRAAEHEADRVGFQLLAGAGYDPWGMVAFFERLERASMGDAGVPAYARTHPLTGERIADMQDRARRVAYRQPRQAPEYGFVRARVRVLQDRSRYEYVDEIARLRSEIDDRTALNVAANWYGIAVAQTRIERYDDALASLAASRAAFAQFEAADGSKTRSSPSLDVLAAEIARRAGRTEEAVRLGEAAHKAWPASHAAVDMLLQALLAARRFKEAQTLARSETEAEPQQGAWWFYLAQASLALGDTLTQHRALAEKLALDGAWPSAIRQLKEARDMKTVGYYDLSTIDARLHDFESRYKEEREEEREQNRG
;
A
#
# COMPACT_ATOMS: atom_id res chain seq x y z
N MET A 1 25.14 31.61 22.76
CA MET A 1 25.66 31.31 21.40
C MET A 1 24.97 30.05 20.88
N ARG A 2 24.28 30.21 19.74
CA ARG A 2 23.54 29.30 18.84
C ARG A 2 23.39 27.79 19.18
N PRO A 3 22.12 27.31 19.15
CA PRO A 3 21.71 26.08 18.49
C PRO A 3 20.73 26.43 17.36
N LYS A 4 21.25 26.70 16.15
CA LYS A 4 20.45 27.01 14.94
C LYS A 4 20.74 26.05 13.78
N ARG A 5 21.38 24.90 14.03
CA ARG A 5 21.92 24.04 12.95
C ARG A 5 21.36 22.61 12.86
N LEU A 6 20.46 22.20 13.74
CA LEU A 6 19.97 20.81 13.73
C LEU A 6 18.73 20.57 12.85
N LEU A 7 17.88 21.58 12.60
CA LEU A 7 16.69 21.40 11.75
C LEU A 7 16.98 21.49 10.24
N THR A 8 17.97 22.29 9.82
CA THR A 8 18.36 22.42 8.41
C THR A 8 19.11 21.18 7.90
N ALA A 9 19.77 20.43 8.80
CA ALA A 9 20.50 19.22 8.46
C ALA A 9 19.58 18.06 8.03
N TRP A 10 18.34 18.01 8.55
CA TRP A 10 17.37 16.97 8.18
C TRP A 10 16.81 17.19 6.76
N LEU A 11 16.63 18.45 6.33
CA LEU A 11 16.21 18.75 4.96
C LEU A 11 17.34 18.68 3.92
N CYS A 12 18.60 18.96 4.29
CA CYS A 12 19.74 18.79 3.38
C CYS A 12 20.06 17.31 3.12
N ALA A 13 19.77 16.40 4.04
CA ALA A 13 19.98 14.97 3.85
C ALA A 13 19.05 14.39 2.75
N SER A 14 17.86 14.95 2.56
CA SER A 14 16.92 14.55 1.50
C SER A 14 17.23 15.15 0.11
N LEU A 15 18.28 15.99 0.02
CA LEU A 15 18.76 16.61 -1.23
C LEU A 15 20.08 16.00 -1.74
N ALA A 16 20.63 14.99 -1.06
CA ALA A 16 21.89 14.36 -1.44
C ALA A 16 21.67 13.13 -2.35
N VAL A 17 21.85 13.34 -3.65
CA VAL A 17 22.41 12.31 -4.55
C VAL A 17 23.78 11.92 -3.97
N SER A 18 24.04 10.61 -3.83
CA SER A 18 25.30 10.05 -3.31
C SER A 18 26.56 10.77 -3.83
N PRO A 19 27.61 10.89 -3.00
CA PRO A 19 28.72 9.95 -3.22
C PRO A 19 29.41 9.46 -1.94
N HIS A 20 29.78 8.18 -1.95
CA HIS A 20 30.88 7.65 -1.14
C HIS A 20 32.17 7.75 -1.97
N ALA A 21 33.09 8.63 -1.59
CA ALA A 21 34.53 8.44 -1.71
C ALA A 21 35.28 9.62 -1.04
N TYR A 22 36.36 9.28 -0.33
CA TYR A 22 37.36 10.13 0.32
C TYR A 22 37.04 10.71 1.72
N ALA A 23 37.64 10.07 2.73
CA ALA A 23 38.16 10.74 3.91
C ALA A 23 39.44 10.04 4.41
N GLN A 24 40.61 10.61 4.07
CA GLN A 24 41.80 10.53 4.91
C GLN A 24 42.27 11.96 5.17
N THR A 25 42.44 12.24 6.48
CA THR A 25 43.31 13.24 7.11
C THR A 25 43.10 14.72 6.79
N ALA A 26 42.61 15.49 7.78
CA ALA A 26 43.25 16.73 8.25
C ALA A 26 42.50 17.30 9.46
N ASN A 27 43.13 17.23 10.63
CA ASN A 27 42.71 17.99 11.82
C ASN A 27 43.98 18.62 12.42
N ALA A 28 44.13 19.94 12.31
CA ALA A 28 44.98 20.74 13.19
C ALA A 28 44.64 22.23 13.04
N SER A 29 44.26 22.85 14.16
CA SER A 29 44.07 24.29 14.31
C SER A 29 45.39 24.92 14.82
N PRO A 30 45.68 26.22 14.56
CA PRO A 30 47.00 26.81 14.79
C PRO A 30 47.11 27.51 16.15
N ARG A 31 48.28 27.40 16.81
CA ARG A 31 48.81 28.41 17.74
C ARG A 31 50.35 28.43 17.72
N ASP A 32 50.86 29.65 17.78
CA ASP A 32 52.25 30.10 17.76
C ASP A 32 53.18 29.41 18.78
N ALA A 33 54.45 29.19 18.37
CA ALA A 33 55.66 29.80 18.98
C ALA A 33 56.97 29.10 18.57
N GLY A 34 57.91 29.86 17.98
CA GLY A 34 59.35 29.79 18.32
C GLY A 34 60.23 28.67 17.70
N PRO A 35 61.39 29.00 17.08
CA PRO A 35 62.20 28.07 16.30
C PRO A 35 63.38 27.47 17.10
N ARG A 36 63.90 26.30 16.67
CA ARG A 36 65.33 25.94 16.70
C ARG A 36 65.63 24.57 16.05
N ASP A 37 66.54 24.64 15.08
CA ASP A 37 67.68 23.76 14.78
C ASP A 37 67.55 22.23 14.62
N ALA A 38 67.82 21.84 13.37
CA ALA A 38 68.96 21.02 12.92
C ALA A 38 68.98 19.49 13.11
N SER A 39 69.18 18.85 11.95
CA SER A 39 69.90 17.59 11.68
C SER A 39 69.22 16.29 12.11
N ALA A 40 69.42 15.12 11.50
CA ALA A 40 69.90 14.65 10.21
C ALA A 40 69.82 13.10 10.28
N ARG A 41 69.68 12.44 9.11
CA ARG A 41 70.02 11.03 8.82
C ARG A 41 69.10 9.94 9.43
N ALA A 42 68.33 9.22 8.63
CA ALA A 42 68.67 8.13 7.69
C ALA A 42 68.84 6.76 8.39
N ALA A 43 67.96 5.80 8.06
CA ALA A 43 68.28 4.41 7.65
C ALA A 43 67.00 3.55 7.58
N VAL A 44 66.97 2.68 6.57
CA VAL A 44 65.95 1.67 6.25
C VAL A 44 66.47 0.28 6.73
N PRO A 45 65.84 -0.88 6.42
CA PRO A 45 64.99 -1.72 7.31
C PRO A 45 65.58 -3.15 7.57
N ALA A 46 64.88 -4.02 8.33
CA ALA A 46 64.69 -5.46 8.02
C ALA A 46 63.99 -6.29 9.13
N ARG A 47 63.02 -7.12 8.68
CA ARG A 47 62.68 -8.54 9.00
C ARG A 47 62.96 -9.14 10.41
N ALA A 48 61.98 -9.86 10.97
CA ALA A 48 61.85 -11.35 10.93
C ALA A 48 60.98 -11.97 12.08
N ALA A 49 60.33 -13.11 11.74
CA ALA A 49 59.99 -14.35 12.51
C ALA A 49 59.16 -14.26 13.83
N VAL A 50 58.03 -14.98 14.04
CA VAL A 50 57.70 -16.44 14.12
C VAL A 50 58.02 -17.11 15.47
N LEU A 51 56.99 -17.75 16.08
CA LEU A 51 56.89 -18.92 17.01
C LEU A 51 55.65 -18.68 17.91
N ASP A 52 54.57 -19.47 17.98
CA ASP A 52 54.23 -20.90 17.96
C ASP A 52 54.46 -21.69 19.27
N LEU A 53 53.40 -22.41 19.71
CA LEU A 53 53.19 -23.42 20.79
C LEU A 53 51.71 -23.29 21.27
N GLY A 54 50.76 -24.24 21.19
CA GLY A 54 50.75 -25.71 21.05
C GLY A 54 50.31 -26.38 22.37
N ALA A 55 49.04 -26.81 22.53
CA ALA A 55 48.55 -28.21 22.70
C ALA A 55 47.52 -28.28 23.88
N ALA A 56 46.57 -29.22 24.09
CA ALA A 56 45.88 -30.31 23.36
C ALA A 56 44.84 -30.98 24.32
N ALA A 57 44.02 -31.92 23.77
CA ALA A 57 43.17 -32.99 24.39
C ALA A 57 41.71 -32.64 24.83
N ALA A 58 40.66 -33.47 24.72
CA ALA A 58 40.35 -34.78 24.11
C ALA A 58 38.81 -35.04 24.18
N MET A 59 38.29 -36.02 23.41
CA MET A 59 36.86 -36.42 23.29
C MET A 59 36.31 -37.27 24.48
N PRO A 60 35.01 -37.69 24.48
CA PRO A 60 34.62 -38.94 23.80
C PRO A 60 33.24 -38.95 23.09
N ALA A 61 33.03 -39.98 22.28
CA ALA A 61 31.82 -40.34 21.52
C ALA A 61 30.84 -41.23 22.32
N ASN A 62 29.57 -41.32 21.89
CA ASN A 62 28.71 -42.47 22.19
C ASN A 62 27.71 -42.75 21.05
N ALA A 63 27.50 -44.04 20.77
CA ALA A 63 26.63 -44.58 19.73
C ALA A 63 25.60 -45.53 20.36
N SER A 64 24.41 -45.63 19.78
CA SER A 64 23.50 -46.77 19.97
C SER A 64 22.74 -47.06 18.68
N ALA A 65 22.87 -48.29 18.20
CA ALA A 65 22.17 -48.86 17.07
C ALA A 65 20.95 -49.68 17.53
N SER A 66 19.91 -49.77 16.69
CA SER A 66 19.09 -50.97 16.58
C SER A 66 18.67 -51.19 15.12
N SER A 67 18.72 -52.45 14.74
CA SER A 67 18.64 -53.00 13.39
C SER A 67 17.23 -53.49 13.04
N GLY A 68 16.88 -53.44 11.74
CA GLY A 68 15.79 -54.20 11.15
C GLY A 68 15.94 -54.27 9.63
N ALA A 69 16.60 -55.32 9.15
CA ALA A 69 16.89 -55.56 7.73
C ALA A 69 15.70 -56.21 7.00
N SER A 70 15.56 -55.91 5.70
CA SER A 70 15.18 -56.89 4.67
C SER A 70 15.63 -56.38 3.30
N ALA A 71 16.57 -57.10 2.71
CA ALA A 71 17.14 -56.86 1.39
C ALA A 71 16.42 -57.68 0.31
N SER A 72 16.37 -57.14 -0.91
CA SER A 72 16.38 -57.93 -2.14
C SER A 72 17.12 -57.16 -3.23
N ALA A 73 17.97 -57.88 -3.96
CA ALA A 73 19.05 -57.38 -4.79
C ALA A 73 18.65 -57.16 -6.27
N ARG A 74 19.24 -56.10 -6.86
CA ARG A 74 19.84 -55.88 -8.22
C ARG A 74 19.63 -56.93 -9.34
N PRO A 75 19.69 -56.58 -10.65
CA PRO A 75 20.72 -55.67 -11.22
C PRO A 75 20.42 -54.82 -12.48
N ASN A 76 21.27 -53.78 -12.64
CA ASN A 76 21.95 -53.21 -13.81
C ASN A 76 21.29 -52.98 -15.20
N THR A 77 21.55 -51.74 -15.66
CA THR A 77 21.92 -51.23 -17.01
C THR A 77 20.85 -50.77 -18.04
N PRO A 78 21.12 -49.68 -18.79
CA PRO A 78 20.13 -48.91 -19.56
C PRO A 78 20.15 -49.20 -21.08
N PRO A 79 19.11 -48.83 -21.85
CA PRO A 79 19.21 -48.66 -23.30
C PRO A 79 19.37 -47.16 -23.65
N GLN A 80 20.48 -46.72 -24.25
CA GLN A 80 20.81 -46.74 -25.68
C GLN A 80 19.78 -46.05 -26.59
N THR A 81 20.24 -44.93 -27.15
CA THR A 81 19.72 -44.17 -28.30
C THR A 81 19.77 -44.98 -29.61
N PRO A 82 18.85 -44.73 -30.56
CA PRO A 82 19.05 -45.05 -31.96
C PRO A 82 19.13 -43.78 -32.86
N PRO A 83 19.57 -43.93 -34.14
CA PRO A 83 20.48 -42.98 -34.78
C PRO A 83 19.86 -42.01 -35.79
N ASN A 84 20.65 -40.98 -36.09
CA ASN A 84 20.50 -40.02 -37.19
C ASN A 84 21.01 -40.60 -38.52
N THR A 85 20.23 -40.52 -39.62
CA THR A 85 20.72 -40.35 -41.01
C THR A 85 19.55 -40.05 -41.98
N PRO A 86 19.78 -39.52 -43.21
CA PRO A 86 19.22 -38.25 -43.65
C PRO A 86 18.19 -38.39 -44.79
N ILE A 87 17.31 -37.39 -44.96
CA ILE A 87 16.43 -37.33 -46.15
C ILE A 87 16.70 -36.05 -46.93
N HIS A 88 16.93 -36.28 -48.22
CA HIS A 88 17.21 -35.35 -49.31
C HIS A 88 16.23 -34.18 -49.43
N VAL A 89 16.79 -32.99 -49.65
CA VAL A 89 16.12 -31.81 -50.21
C VAL A 89 16.40 -31.76 -51.72
N PRO A 90 15.39 -31.54 -52.58
CA PRO A 90 15.62 -31.02 -53.92
C PRO A 90 15.30 -29.52 -53.99
N ILE A 91 16.27 -28.81 -54.54
CA ILE A 91 16.25 -27.39 -54.94
C ILE A 91 15.53 -27.27 -56.29
N HIS A 92 14.62 -26.30 -56.43
CA HIS A 92 14.47 -25.52 -57.66
C HIS A 92 13.82 -24.16 -57.36
N ALA A 93 14.50 -23.10 -57.80
CA ALA A 93 14.14 -21.68 -57.72
C ALA A 93 13.45 -21.22 -59.05
N PRO A 94 13.40 -19.92 -59.38
CA PRO A 94 12.43 -18.91 -58.92
C PRO A 94 11.67 -18.25 -60.11
N ILE A 95 10.59 -17.49 -59.85
CA ILE A 95 10.00 -16.59 -60.86
C ILE A 95 9.72 -15.19 -60.26
N HIS A 96 10.05 -14.19 -61.09
CA HIS A 96 10.10 -12.73 -60.95
C HIS A 96 8.77 -11.99 -60.65
N VAL A 97 8.82 -11.03 -59.69
CA VAL A 97 8.75 -9.52 -59.82
C VAL A 97 7.85 -8.96 -60.98
N PRO A 98 6.96 -7.95 -60.77
CA PRO A 98 7.45 -6.59 -60.47
C PRO A 98 6.67 -5.61 -59.58
N ILE A 99 7.51 -4.66 -59.14
CA ILE A 99 7.30 -3.37 -58.48
C ILE A 99 6.66 -2.36 -59.45
N HIS A 100 5.77 -1.51 -58.95
CA HIS A 100 5.68 -0.12 -59.40
C HIS A 100 5.46 0.81 -58.21
N ALA A 101 6.34 1.82 -58.11
CA ALA A 101 6.22 2.98 -57.25
C ALA A 101 5.68 4.16 -58.07
N SER A 102 4.86 5.02 -57.46
CA SER A 102 4.82 6.44 -57.81
C SER A 102 4.00 7.28 -56.81
N LEU A 103 4.69 8.26 -56.25
CA LEU A 103 4.28 9.56 -55.71
C LEU A 103 2.92 10.12 -56.17
N SER A 104 2.17 10.76 -55.25
CA SER A 104 1.89 12.22 -55.25
C SER A 104 0.68 12.57 -54.36
N ALA A 105 0.81 13.62 -53.55
CA ALA A 105 -0.32 14.41 -53.01
C ALA A 105 -0.86 15.35 -54.11
N PRO A 106 -2.12 15.83 -54.04
CA PRO A 106 -2.39 17.09 -53.32
C PRO A 106 -3.78 17.21 -52.63
N ALA A 107 -3.94 18.38 -52.01
CA ALA A 107 -4.96 19.01 -51.17
C ALA A 107 -6.49 18.94 -51.50
N SER A 108 -7.27 19.13 -50.40
CA SER A 108 -8.46 19.99 -50.19
C SER A 108 -9.82 19.78 -50.88
N SER A 109 -10.85 19.49 -50.07
CA SER A 109 -12.15 20.22 -49.89
C SER A 109 -12.94 19.48 -48.79
N ALA A 110 -13.48 20.04 -47.70
CA ALA A 110 -14.37 21.19 -47.42
C ALA A 110 -15.86 20.95 -47.80
N ALA A 111 -16.73 21.25 -46.81
CA ALA A 111 -18.22 21.36 -46.82
C ALA A 111 -19.00 20.03 -46.62
N ASN A 112 -19.99 19.89 -45.71
CA ASN A 112 -20.90 20.86 -45.10
C ASN A 112 -21.36 20.41 -43.70
N ALA A 113 -21.41 21.38 -42.78
CA ALA A 113 -22.31 21.41 -41.63
C ALA A 113 -23.47 22.37 -41.95
N PRO A 114 -24.54 22.38 -41.13
CA PRO A 114 -25.11 23.66 -40.75
C PRO A 114 -25.29 23.79 -39.22
N ALA A 115 -24.86 24.94 -38.72
CA ALA A 115 -25.34 25.57 -37.49
C ALA A 115 -26.35 26.67 -37.93
N LEU A 116 -27.28 27.26 -37.18
CA LEU A 116 -27.49 27.63 -35.78
C LEU A 116 -29.01 27.91 -35.59
N VAL A 117 -29.49 28.04 -34.35
CA VAL A 117 -30.25 29.21 -33.82
C VAL A 117 -31.11 28.81 -32.60
N SER A 118 -31.06 29.67 -31.59
CA SER A 118 -31.79 29.64 -30.32
C SER A 118 -33.18 30.30 -30.41
N GLY A 119 -34.20 29.79 -29.68
CA GLY A 119 -35.52 30.42 -29.48
C GLY A 119 -36.51 29.51 -28.70
N PRO A 120 -37.56 30.03 -28.02
CA PRO A 120 -38.01 29.58 -26.68
C PRO A 120 -39.24 28.63 -26.60
N LEU A 121 -39.45 28.14 -25.36
CA LEU A 121 -40.54 27.39 -24.68
C LEU A 121 -41.94 27.31 -25.34
N ASP A 122 -42.58 26.12 -25.31
CA ASP A 122 -43.89 25.83 -24.67
C ASP A 122 -44.47 24.41 -24.97
N ASP A 123 -45.12 23.85 -23.93
CA ASP A 123 -46.25 22.90 -23.81
C ASP A 123 -46.38 21.52 -24.53
N ALA A 124 -46.44 20.50 -23.66
CA ALA A 124 -47.43 19.41 -23.50
C ALA A 124 -47.98 18.60 -24.70
N ALA A 125 -47.86 17.25 -24.61
CA ALA A 125 -48.96 16.28 -24.84
C ALA A 125 -48.53 14.83 -24.52
N ASP A 126 -49.33 14.13 -23.72
CA ASP A 126 -49.27 12.67 -23.48
C ASP A 126 -49.72 11.85 -24.70
N PRO A 127 -49.42 10.53 -24.73
CA PRO A 127 -50.47 9.58 -25.13
C PRO A 127 -50.55 8.28 -24.31
N VAL A 128 -51.73 8.05 -23.74
CA VAL A 128 -52.61 6.86 -23.76
C VAL A 128 -52.06 5.58 -24.42
N VAL A 129 -52.17 4.39 -23.77
CA VAL A 129 -52.89 3.13 -24.20
C VAL A 129 -53.00 2.10 -23.03
N PRO A 130 -53.75 0.95 -23.09
CA PRO A 130 -55.09 0.76 -22.55
C PRO A 130 -55.25 -0.39 -21.52
N ALA A 131 -56.48 -0.55 -21.02
CA ALA A 131 -56.92 -1.46 -19.97
C ALA A 131 -57.11 -2.94 -20.40
N SER A 132 -56.61 -3.87 -19.58
CA SER A 132 -57.36 -5.02 -19.03
C SER A 132 -56.43 -6.00 -18.28
N ILE A 133 -56.63 -6.12 -16.96
CA ILE A 133 -56.69 -7.34 -16.12
C ILE A 133 -56.73 -6.91 -14.63
N ALA A 134 -57.51 -7.64 -13.83
CA ALA A 134 -58.31 -7.15 -12.72
C ALA A 134 -57.60 -6.87 -11.38
N GLN A 135 -58.33 -6.06 -10.58
CA GLN A 135 -57.97 -5.46 -9.30
C GLN A 135 -57.99 -6.42 -8.11
N GLY A 136 -57.07 -6.14 -7.17
CA GLY A 136 -57.20 -6.46 -5.76
C GLY A 136 -56.12 -7.40 -5.25
N VAL A 137 -55.01 -6.85 -4.75
CA VAL A 137 -54.32 -7.24 -3.50
C VAL A 137 -53.02 -6.41 -3.37
N PHE A 138 -52.97 -5.63 -2.29
CA PHE A 138 -51.93 -4.70 -1.80
C PHE A 138 -51.89 -3.27 -2.35
N GLY A 139 -52.21 -2.36 -1.43
CA GLY A 139 -52.39 -0.93 -1.64
C GLY A 139 -51.11 -0.11 -1.55
N THR A 140 -51.10 0.92 -2.38
CA THR A 140 -50.19 2.06 -2.41
C THR A 140 -50.89 3.26 -1.79
N TYR A 141 -50.24 3.93 -0.82
CA TYR A 141 -50.58 5.31 -0.47
C TYR A 141 -49.59 6.26 -1.18
N GLY A 142 -50.05 6.94 -2.23
CA GLY A 142 -49.79 8.38 -2.41
C GLY A 142 -50.81 9.16 -1.57
N GLY A 143 -50.74 10.45 -1.32
CA GLY A 143 -49.87 11.55 -1.72
C GLY A 143 -50.49 12.85 -1.16
N ALA A 144 -49.90 14.00 -1.51
CA ALA A 144 -50.48 15.35 -1.51
C ALA A 144 -50.75 16.05 -0.15
N GLU A 145 -50.09 17.18 0.10
CA GLU A 145 -50.61 18.53 -0.22
C GLU A 145 -49.67 19.62 0.35
N SER A 146 -48.90 20.26 -0.53
CA SER A 146 -48.32 21.58 -0.29
C SER A 146 -49.36 22.66 -0.62
N ARG A 147 -49.79 23.43 0.37
CA ARG A 147 -50.63 24.63 0.17
C ARG A 147 -49.90 25.89 0.66
N PHE A 148 -50.09 26.94 -0.14
CA PHE A 148 -49.92 28.38 0.10
C PHE A 148 -48.68 29.08 -0.47
N SER A 149 -48.85 29.57 -1.70
CA SER A 149 -48.26 30.79 -2.24
C SER A 149 -49.08 32.04 -1.83
N GLY A 150 -48.38 33.05 -1.31
CA GLY A 150 -48.58 34.52 -1.28
C GLY A 150 -49.96 35.19 -1.33
N HIS A 151 -50.19 36.19 -0.45
CA HIS A 151 -50.06 37.63 -0.78
C HIS A 151 -50.44 38.57 0.39
N SER A 152 -49.66 39.67 0.50
CA SER A 152 -50.02 41.05 0.90
C SER A 152 -50.49 41.40 2.33
N GLY A 153 -49.71 42.25 3.01
CA GLY A 153 -50.19 43.08 4.12
C GLY A 153 -49.05 43.68 4.95
N ALA A 154 -48.67 44.93 4.67
CA ALA A 154 -47.74 45.72 5.47
C ALA A 154 -48.31 45.98 6.87
N LEU A 155 -47.47 45.95 7.91
CA LEU A 155 -47.54 46.82 9.10
C LEU A 155 -46.22 46.75 9.89
N ASP A 156 -45.85 47.90 10.44
CA ASP A 156 -44.63 48.25 11.15
C ASP A 156 -44.32 47.45 12.42
N ALA A 157 -43.04 47.56 12.80
CA ALA A 157 -42.54 47.85 14.16
C ALA A 157 -41.64 46.81 14.83
N ALA A 158 -40.45 47.31 15.16
CA ALA A 158 -39.67 47.08 16.38
C ALA A 158 -39.20 45.65 16.70
N GLY A 159 -37.87 45.51 16.67
CA GLY A 159 -37.17 44.29 17.04
C GLY A 159 -37.37 43.85 18.49
N VAL A 160 -37.42 42.53 18.65
CA VAL A 160 -36.94 41.82 19.82
C VAL A 160 -36.07 40.68 19.28
N ARG A 161 -34.75 40.85 19.33
CA ARG A 161 -33.83 39.73 19.13
C ARG A 161 -33.85 38.88 20.40
N THR A 162 -34.63 37.81 20.41
CA THR A 162 -34.46 36.76 21.42
C THR A 162 -33.25 35.92 21.03
N PRO A 163 -32.30 35.67 21.95
CA PRO A 163 -31.22 34.73 21.69
C PRO A 163 -31.84 33.34 21.59
N SER A 164 -31.70 32.70 20.43
CA SER A 164 -31.99 31.27 20.29
C SER A 164 -30.89 30.50 21.02
N TRP A 165 -31.07 30.35 22.33
CA TRP A 165 -30.42 29.32 23.12
C TRP A 165 -30.97 27.99 22.60
N VAL A 166 -30.25 27.36 21.68
CA VAL A 166 -30.46 25.94 21.40
C VAL A 166 -29.92 25.23 22.64
N PRO A 167 -30.75 24.56 23.45
CA PRO A 167 -30.22 23.72 24.51
C PRO A 167 -29.40 22.65 23.80
N GLN A 168 -28.09 22.67 24.05
CA GLN A 168 -27.23 21.56 23.70
C GLN A 168 -27.75 20.38 24.53
N LEU A 169 -28.55 19.54 23.88
CA LEU A 169 -29.08 18.34 24.50
C LEU A 169 -27.87 17.56 25.03
N PRO A 170 -27.88 17.15 26.31
CA PRO A 170 -26.88 16.21 26.81
C PRO A 170 -26.82 15.03 25.84
N ASP A 171 -25.60 14.65 25.45
CA ASP A 171 -25.35 13.44 24.68
C ASP A 171 -25.87 12.26 25.50
N LEU A 172 -27.09 11.84 25.20
CA LEU A 172 -27.66 10.62 25.71
C LEU A 172 -26.99 9.54 24.91
N GLY A 173 -25.84 9.08 25.43
CA GLY A 173 -25.03 8.03 24.84
C GLY A 173 -25.89 6.95 24.24
N ASP A 174 -25.46 6.42 23.08
CA ASP A 174 -26.17 5.34 22.43
C ASP A 174 -26.46 4.23 23.45
N GLY A 175 -27.62 3.58 23.34
CA GLY A 175 -28.05 2.57 24.29
C GLY A 175 -27.19 1.30 24.31
N SER A 176 -25.93 1.35 23.87
CA SER A 176 -24.94 0.31 24.11
C SER A 176 -24.22 0.61 25.42
N GLY A 177 -24.69 -0.02 26.50
CA GLY A 177 -23.81 -0.23 27.65
C GLY A 177 -22.55 -0.93 27.15
N GLY A 178 -21.42 -0.22 27.13
CA GLY A 178 -20.06 -0.78 27.04
C GLY A 178 -19.42 -0.98 25.65
N SER A 179 -20.08 -0.65 24.53
CA SER A 179 -19.45 -0.82 23.20
C SER A 179 -18.79 0.46 22.67
N LEU A 180 -17.53 0.37 22.20
CA LEU A 180 -16.86 1.48 21.50
C LEU A 180 -17.72 1.98 20.34
N THR A 181 -17.83 3.28 20.08
CA THR A 181 -18.53 3.78 18.88
C THR A 181 -17.66 3.60 17.63
N PRO A 182 -18.22 3.53 16.40
CA PRO A 182 -17.40 3.44 15.18
C PRO A 182 -16.39 4.59 15.02
N GLN A 183 -16.75 5.79 15.50
CA GLN A 183 -15.84 6.94 15.48
C GLN A 183 -14.70 6.77 16.50
N ALA A 184 -15.00 6.25 17.70
CA ALA A 184 -13.98 5.93 18.69
C ALA A 184 -13.03 4.81 18.20
N GLU A 185 -13.57 3.78 17.53
CA GLU A 185 -12.77 2.75 16.88
C GLU A 185 -11.83 3.33 15.81
N ARG A 186 -12.32 4.26 14.98
CA ARG A 186 -11.49 4.93 13.96
C ARG A 186 -10.34 5.72 14.59
N ARG A 187 -10.62 6.54 15.60
CA ARG A 187 -9.58 7.31 16.32
C ARG A 187 -8.54 6.38 16.95
N LEU A 188 -8.98 5.26 17.51
CA LEU A 188 -8.08 4.26 18.07
C LEU A 188 -7.18 3.64 16.99
N GLY A 189 -7.75 3.23 15.86
CA GLY A 189 -6.99 2.71 14.71
C GLY A 189 -5.96 3.71 14.18
N GLU A 190 -6.35 4.99 14.06
CA GLU A 190 -5.46 6.06 13.62
C GLU A 190 -4.25 6.22 14.55
N ARG A 191 -4.44 6.06 15.87
CA ARG A 191 -3.33 6.07 16.83
C ARG A 191 -2.37 4.92 16.61
N VAL A 192 -2.90 3.69 16.47
CA VAL A 192 -2.07 2.50 16.19
C VAL A 192 -1.32 2.67 14.87
N MET A 193 -1.98 3.21 13.84
CA MET A 193 -1.37 3.46 12.54
C MET A 193 -0.22 4.46 12.59
N ARG A 194 -0.23 5.45 13.50
CA ARG A 194 0.91 6.37 13.67
C ARG A 194 2.17 5.65 14.14
N GLU A 195 2.04 4.59 14.95
CA GLU A 195 3.20 3.78 15.37
C GLU A 195 3.58 2.77 14.29
N ILE A 196 2.61 2.10 13.65
CA ILE A 196 2.88 1.18 12.53
C ILE A 196 3.62 1.88 11.38
N ARG A 197 3.20 3.09 10.99
CA ARG A 197 3.86 3.85 9.90
C ARG A 197 5.31 4.26 10.23
N ARG A 198 5.74 4.18 11.49
CA ARG A 198 7.12 4.43 11.92
C ARG A 198 7.97 3.17 11.93
N ASP A 199 7.34 2.00 11.85
CA ASP A 199 8.03 0.71 11.78
C ASP A 199 8.85 0.65 10.48
N PRO A 200 10.15 0.29 10.54
CA PRO A 200 10.97 0.05 9.35
C PRO A 200 10.40 -0.99 8.38
N ASP A 201 9.53 -1.87 8.86
CA ASP A 201 8.86 -2.90 8.07
C ASP A 201 7.56 -2.44 7.43
N TYR A 202 7.08 -1.22 7.72
CA TYR A 202 6.02 -0.62 6.93
C TYR A 202 6.45 -0.45 5.46
N VAL A 203 5.66 -0.97 4.52
CA VAL A 203 5.93 -0.86 3.10
C VAL A 203 5.32 0.44 2.56
N ASP A 204 6.12 1.50 2.58
CA ASP A 204 5.77 2.80 1.98
C ASP A 204 5.96 2.77 0.45
N ASP A 205 5.07 2.04 -0.24
CA ASP A 205 5.08 1.91 -1.70
C ASP A 205 3.68 2.13 -2.28
N TRP A 206 3.52 3.21 -3.04
CA TRP A 206 2.24 3.63 -3.59
C TRP A 206 1.62 2.65 -4.58
N LEU A 207 2.41 1.91 -5.36
CA LEU A 207 1.82 0.92 -6.28
C LEU A 207 1.16 -0.23 -5.52
N VAL A 208 1.78 -0.65 -4.40
CA VAL A 208 1.21 -1.67 -3.53
C VAL A 208 -0.05 -1.14 -2.84
N ARG A 209 -0.01 0.08 -2.31
CA ARG A 209 -1.14 0.71 -1.64
C ARG A 209 -2.33 0.94 -2.59
N ASP A 210 -2.11 1.59 -3.73
CA ASP A 210 -3.14 1.83 -4.77
C ASP A 210 -3.86 0.53 -5.16
N TYR A 211 -3.10 -0.56 -5.31
CA TYR A 211 -3.66 -1.86 -5.65
C TYR A 211 -4.50 -2.47 -4.52
N LEU A 212 -3.99 -2.46 -3.28
CA LEU A 212 -4.75 -2.98 -2.13
C LEU A 212 -6.04 -2.16 -1.93
N ASP A 213 -5.95 -0.84 -2.02
CA ASP A 213 -7.11 0.06 -1.90
C ASP A 213 -8.12 -0.18 -3.03
N ALA A 214 -7.66 -0.47 -4.26
CA ALA A 214 -8.56 -0.83 -5.37
C ALA A 214 -9.31 -2.15 -5.10
N VAL A 215 -8.63 -3.16 -4.54
CA VAL A 215 -9.27 -4.43 -4.15
C VAL A 215 -10.29 -4.19 -3.02
N ALA A 216 -9.91 -3.43 -1.98
CA ALA A 216 -10.77 -3.09 -0.87
C ALA A 216 -12.00 -2.28 -1.32
N ALA A 217 -11.82 -1.27 -2.17
CA ALA A 217 -12.91 -0.47 -2.73
C ALA A 217 -13.91 -1.35 -3.50
N ARG A 218 -13.42 -2.33 -4.28
CA ARG A 218 -14.28 -3.26 -5.02
C ARG A 218 -15.08 -4.16 -4.09
N LEU A 219 -14.48 -4.67 -3.02
CA LEU A 219 -15.15 -5.47 -1.99
C LEU A 219 -16.14 -4.61 -1.17
N ALA A 220 -15.80 -3.37 -0.84
CA ALA A 220 -16.65 -2.44 -0.09
C ALA A 220 -17.86 -1.99 -0.90
N ALA A 221 -17.70 -1.85 -2.22
CA ALA A 221 -18.81 -1.62 -3.15
C ALA A 221 -19.78 -2.81 -3.15
N ALA A 222 -19.28 -4.05 -3.10
CA ALA A 222 -20.11 -5.25 -2.96
C ALA A 222 -20.86 -5.28 -1.62
N ALA A 223 -20.17 -4.94 -0.52
CA ALA A 223 -20.79 -4.82 0.80
C ALA A 223 -21.95 -3.82 0.77
N SER A 224 -21.72 -2.65 0.18
CA SER A 224 -22.70 -1.57 0.06
C SER A 224 -23.90 -1.98 -0.80
N ALA A 225 -23.67 -2.66 -1.93
CA ALA A 225 -24.72 -3.11 -2.83
C ALA A 225 -25.60 -4.20 -2.23
N GLN A 226 -25.04 -5.02 -1.33
CA GLN A 226 -25.73 -6.14 -0.67
C GLN A 226 -26.24 -5.78 0.73
N PHE A 227 -26.07 -4.54 1.18
CA PHE A 227 -26.41 -4.08 2.54
C PHE A 227 -25.76 -4.94 3.64
N ILE A 228 -24.52 -5.37 3.41
CA ILE A 228 -23.73 -6.14 4.37
C ILE A 228 -23.09 -5.18 5.36
N GLY A 229 -23.33 -5.42 6.65
CA GLY A 229 -22.86 -4.58 7.74
C GLY A 229 -23.85 -3.46 8.09
N GLY A 230 -23.93 -3.12 9.38
CA GLY A 230 -24.80 -2.04 9.88
C GLY A 230 -24.21 -0.64 9.70
N TYR A 231 -22.98 -0.53 9.21
CA TYR A 231 -22.25 0.72 9.00
C TYR A 231 -21.25 0.56 7.85
N ARG A 232 -20.71 1.69 7.37
CA ARG A 232 -19.76 1.73 6.24
C ARG A 232 -18.42 2.29 6.73
N PRO A 233 -17.48 1.42 7.17
CA PRO A 233 -16.14 1.86 7.54
C PRO A 233 -15.39 2.39 6.31
N ASP A 234 -14.50 3.34 6.55
CA ASP A 234 -13.48 3.75 5.59
C ASP A 234 -12.31 2.77 5.69
N PHE A 235 -12.06 1.99 4.63
CA PHE A 235 -11.03 0.97 4.62
C PHE A 235 -9.70 1.57 4.17
N ASP A 236 -8.63 1.38 4.97
CA ASP A 236 -7.26 1.78 4.63
C ASP A 236 -6.35 0.55 4.76
N LEU A 237 -5.89 0.04 3.61
CA LEU A 237 -5.06 -1.15 3.57
C LEU A 237 -3.59 -0.75 3.51
N PHE A 238 -2.76 -1.52 4.21
CA PHE A 238 -1.32 -1.30 4.20
C PHE A 238 -0.55 -2.61 4.19
N ALA A 239 0.66 -2.57 3.65
CA ALA A 239 1.54 -3.73 3.58
C ALA A 239 2.65 -3.65 4.62
N MET A 240 2.95 -4.80 5.22
CA MET A 240 4.10 -5.00 6.11
C MET A 240 5.12 -5.95 5.48
N ARG A 241 6.39 -5.59 5.55
CA ARG A 241 7.52 -6.35 5.02
C ARG A 241 7.83 -7.54 5.93
N ASP A 242 6.99 -8.55 5.81
CA ASP A 242 7.16 -9.82 6.50
C ASP A 242 6.88 -10.97 5.50
N GLY A 243 7.78 -11.94 5.46
CA GLY A 243 7.68 -13.13 4.61
C GLY A 243 6.65 -14.16 5.09
N GLN A 244 6.12 -14.02 6.30
CA GLN A 244 5.04 -14.87 6.82
C GLN A 244 3.72 -14.62 6.07
N ILE A 245 2.95 -15.69 5.85
CA ILE A 245 1.57 -15.59 5.38
C ILE A 245 0.72 -15.07 6.54
N ASN A 246 0.35 -13.79 6.48
CA ASN A 246 -0.53 -13.15 7.46
C ASN A 246 -1.29 -11.95 6.88
N ALA A 247 -2.45 -11.69 7.48
CA ALA A 247 -3.19 -10.44 7.39
C ALA A 247 -3.91 -10.23 8.73
N PHE A 248 -4.24 -8.98 9.05
CA PHE A 248 -4.95 -8.65 10.28
C PHE A 248 -5.77 -7.38 10.13
N SER A 249 -6.87 -7.30 10.86
CA SER A 249 -7.68 -6.10 10.97
C SER A 249 -7.38 -5.33 12.26
N LEU A 250 -7.40 -4.00 12.17
CA LEU A 250 -7.36 -3.09 13.30
C LEU A 250 -8.72 -2.40 13.44
N PRO A 251 -9.04 -1.84 14.62
CA PRO A 251 -10.22 -1.01 14.80
C PRO A 251 -10.28 0.12 13.77
N GLY A 252 -11.47 0.48 13.29
CA GLY A 252 -11.65 1.63 12.42
C GLY A 252 -11.39 1.41 10.93
N GLY A 253 -11.28 0.16 10.48
CA GLY A 253 -11.18 -0.18 9.05
C GLY A 253 -9.76 -0.26 8.49
N PHE A 254 -8.73 -0.22 9.33
CA PHE A 254 -7.36 -0.46 8.88
C PHE A 254 -7.09 -1.95 8.77
N ILE A 255 -6.50 -2.40 7.66
CA ILE A 255 -6.17 -3.81 7.43
C ILE A 255 -4.71 -3.91 7.02
N GLY A 256 -3.93 -4.64 7.81
CA GLY A 256 -2.53 -4.94 7.55
C GLY A 256 -2.38 -6.24 6.77
N VAL A 257 -1.51 -6.24 5.77
CA VAL A 257 -1.25 -7.37 4.89
C VAL A 257 0.24 -7.65 4.85
N ASN A 258 0.67 -8.85 5.24
CA ASN A 258 2.09 -9.19 5.09
C ASN A 258 2.42 -9.42 3.61
N THR A 259 3.56 -8.92 3.16
CA THR A 259 4.05 -9.17 1.79
C THR A 259 4.12 -10.67 1.46
N GLY A 260 4.42 -11.53 2.44
CA GLY A 260 4.43 -12.98 2.29
C GLY A 260 3.09 -13.58 1.88
N LEU A 261 1.98 -13.01 2.37
CA LEU A 261 0.64 -13.40 1.93
C LEU A 261 0.44 -13.09 0.45
N ILE A 262 0.79 -11.87 0.01
CA ILE A 262 0.63 -11.45 -1.39
C ILE A 262 1.48 -12.36 -2.30
N VAL A 263 2.72 -12.67 -1.91
CA VAL A 263 3.62 -13.57 -2.66
C VAL A 263 3.07 -15.00 -2.75
N ALA A 264 2.46 -15.51 -1.67
CA ALA A 264 1.96 -16.88 -1.58
C ALA A 264 0.68 -17.14 -2.38
N THR A 265 -0.18 -16.13 -2.55
CA THR A 265 -1.38 -16.23 -3.39
C THR A 265 -1.02 -16.47 -4.85
N GLN A 266 -1.83 -17.25 -5.57
CA GLN A 266 -1.62 -17.51 -7.01
C GLN A 266 -2.58 -16.75 -7.92
N THR A 267 -3.67 -16.21 -7.35
CA THR A 267 -4.68 -15.43 -8.08
C THR A 267 -5.09 -14.23 -7.26
N GLU A 268 -5.55 -13.18 -7.95
CA GLU A 268 -6.16 -12.02 -7.28
C GLU A 268 -7.37 -12.45 -6.42
N SER A 269 -8.15 -13.44 -6.86
CA SER A 269 -9.29 -13.97 -6.10
C SER A 269 -8.88 -14.61 -4.77
N GLU A 270 -7.72 -15.29 -4.69
CA GLU A 270 -7.19 -15.81 -3.42
C GLU A 270 -6.85 -14.65 -2.46
N LEU A 271 -6.17 -13.62 -2.95
CA LEU A 271 -5.85 -12.44 -2.14
C LEU A 271 -7.13 -11.71 -1.69
N ALA A 272 -8.05 -11.46 -2.62
CA ALA A 272 -9.33 -10.82 -2.34
C ALA A 272 -10.19 -11.64 -1.37
N ALA A 273 -10.05 -12.97 -1.34
CA ALA A 273 -10.74 -13.81 -0.36
C ALA A 273 -10.25 -13.53 1.07
N VAL A 274 -8.93 -13.41 1.26
CA VAL A 274 -8.35 -13.06 2.56
C VAL A 274 -8.71 -11.64 2.97
N LEU A 275 -8.61 -10.68 2.04
CA LEU A 275 -9.01 -9.30 2.34
C LEU A 275 -10.52 -9.20 2.63
N GLY A 276 -11.35 -9.94 1.90
CA GLY A 276 -12.79 -10.03 2.16
C GLY A 276 -13.10 -10.63 3.53
N HIS A 277 -12.33 -11.62 3.98
CA HIS A 277 -12.42 -12.18 5.33
C HIS A 277 -12.07 -11.14 6.41
N GLU A 278 -10.95 -10.42 6.26
CA GLU A 278 -10.56 -9.34 7.17
C GLU A 278 -11.58 -8.19 7.20
N MET A 279 -12.11 -7.80 6.04
CA MET A 279 -13.21 -6.84 5.96
C MET A 279 -14.47 -7.38 6.65
N GLY A 280 -14.71 -8.69 6.60
CA GLY A 280 -15.75 -9.36 7.38
C GLY A 280 -15.59 -9.14 8.89
N HIS A 281 -14.37 -9.26 9.43
CA HIS A 281 -14.10 -8.95 10.83
C HIS A 281 -14.42 -7.50 11.20
N VAL A 282 -14.07 -6.56 10.32
CA VAL A 282 -14.37 -5.13 10.52
C VAL A 282 -15.88 -4.87 10.45
N LEU A 283 -16.55 -5.29 9.37
CA LEU A 283 -17.98 -5.06 9.15
C LEU A 283 -18.85 -5.65 10.27
N GLN A 284 -18.42 -6.77 10.83
CA GLN A 284 -19.10 -7.44 11.95
C GLN A 284 -18.58 -7.01 13.32
N ARG A 285 -17.70 -5.99 13.36
CA ARG A 285 -17.15 -5.37 14.56
C ARG A 285 -16.64 -6.39 15.58
N HIS A 286 -15.96 -7.44 15.10
CA HIS A 286 -15.52 -8.55 15.96
C HIS A 286 -14.60 -8.09 17.08
N ILE A 287 -13.69 -7.14 16.81
CA ILE A 287 -12.79 -6.58 17.84
C ILE A 287 -13.60 -5.83 18.91
N ALA A 288 -14.53 -4.96 18.51
CA ALA A 288 -15.36 -4.23 19.47
C ALA A 288 -16.27 -5.15 20.29
N ARG A 289 -16.85 -6.19 19.68
CA ARG A 289 -17.64 -7.21 20.39
C ARG A 289 -16.78 -8.02 21.37
N MET A 290 -15.55 -8.36 21.00
CA MET A 290 -14.60 -9.05 21.87
C MET A 290 -14.22 -8.18 23.08
N LEU A 291 -13.97 -6.88 22.87
CA LEU A 291 -13.66 -5.93 23.93
C LEU A 291 -14.84 -5.72 24.89
N ALA A 292 -16.06 -5.58 24.36
CA ALA A 292 -17.29 -5.46 25.17
C ALA A 292 -17.56 -6.75 25.98
N GLN A 293 -17.25 -7.93 25.45
CA GLN A 293 -17.41 -9.19 26.21
C GLN A 293 -16.43 -9.32 27.39
N ASN A 294 -15.31 -8.61 27.36
CA ASN A 294 -14.29 -8.57 28.42
C ASN A 294 -14.52 -7.45 29.46
N GLU A 295 -15.74 -6.89 29.51
CA GLU A 295 -16.17 -5.71 30.29
C GLU A 295 -15.89 -5.69 31.81
N ARG A 296 -15.32 -6.74 32.40
CA ARG A 296 -14.81 -6.64 33.78
C ARG A 296 -13.60 -5.70 33.90
N ASP A 297 -12.86 -5.47 32.81
CA ASP A 297 -11.69 -4.57 32.75
C ASP A 297 -11.61 -3.82 31.40
N GLY A 298 -12.72 -3.27 30.91
CA GLY A 298 -12.94 -2.83 29.52
C GLY A 298 -11.88 -1.93 28.86
N TYR A 299 -11.06 -1.21 29.65
CA TYR A 299 -9.95 -0.40 29.13
C TYR A 299 -8.57 -1.08 29.22
N ALA A 300 -8.30 -1.88 30.26
CA ALA A 300 -7.04 -2.62 30.36
C ALA A 300 -6.96 -3.76 29.30
N ALA A 301 -8.10 -4.38 28.97
CA ALA A 301 -8.20 -5.35 27.89
C ALA A 301 -7.89 -4.73 26.52
N LEU A 302 -8.30 -3.48 26.28
CA LEU A 302 -8.01 -2.74 25.05
C LEU A 302 -6.52 -2.44 24.90
N VAL A 303 -5.86 -2.05 26.00
CA VAL A 303 -4.41 -1.82 26.05
C VAL A 303 -3.64 -3.13 25.80
N GLY A 304 -4.07 -4.25 26.39
CA GLY A 304 -3.48 -5.57 26.15
C GLY A 304 -3.58 -6.04 24.70
N VAL A 305 -4.73 -5.84 24.06
CA VAL A 305 -4.93 -6.15 22.62
C VAL A 305 -4.08 -5.23 21.74
N LEU A 306 -4.00 -3.93 22.03
CA LEU A 306 -3.15 -3.00 21.29
C LEU A 306 -1.66 -3.34 21.40
N PHE A 307 -1.18 -3.54 22.63
CA PHE A 307 0.21 -3.97 22.88
C PHE A 307 0.47 -5.32 22.24
N GLY A 308 -0.50 -6.21 22.22
CA GLY A 308 -0.37 -7.52 21.61
C GLY A 308 -0.24 -7.49 20.09
N ILE A 309 -1.10 -6.72 19.42
CA ILE A 309 -1.01 -6.49 17.98
C ILE A 309 0.32 -5.80 17.64
N LEU A 310 0.69 -4.75 18.39
CA LEU A 310 1.92 -4.00 18.16
C LEU A 310 3.16 -4.86 18.42
N ALA A 311 3.17 -5.65 19.50
CA ALA A 311 4.25 -6.59 19.79
C ALA A 311 4.33 -7.69 18.73
N GLY A 312 3.21 -8.28 18.29
CA GLY A 312 3.19 -9.31 17.26
C GLY A 312 3.71 -8.81 15.91
N VAL A 313 3.38 -7.57 15.55
CA VAL A 313 3.91 -6.90 14.34
C VAL A 313 5.41 -6.61 14.48
N LEU A 314 5.85 -6.09 15.64
CA LEU A 314 7.24 -5.68 15.90
C LEU A 314 8.21 -6.80 16.30
N SER A 315 7.73 -8.02 16.62
CA SER A 315 8.54 -9.12 17.16
C SER A 315 9.56 -9.73 16.19
N HIS A 316 9.68 -9.21 14.96
CA HIS A 316 10.54 -9.75 13.90
C HIS A 316 11.94 -9.10 13.82
N SER A 317 12.29 -8.22 14.76
CA SER A 317 13.71 -7.84 14.91
C SER A 317 14.49 -9.06 15.42
N GLY A 318 15.37 -9.60 14.58
CA GLY A 318 16.12 -10.85 14.79
C GLY A 318 17.15 -10.83 15.93
N ASP A 319 16.90 -10.11 17.02
CA ASP A 319 17.71 -10.11 18.22
C ASP A 319 17.13 -11.14 19.21
N LEU A 320 17.60 -12.39 19.09
CA LEU A 320 17.15 -13.55 19.87
C LEU A 320 17.30 -13.38 21.41
N GLY A 321 18.01 -12.33 21.87
CA GLY A 321 18.35 -12.11 23.27
C GLY A 321 17.23 -11.58 24.15
N SER A 322 16.23 -10.88 23.60
CA SER A 322 15.10 -10.32 24.38
C SER A 322 13.84 -11.20 24.35
N ALA A 323 13.75 -12.15 23.42
CA ALA A 323 12.57 -13.00 23.21
C ALA A 323 12.30 -14.00 24.37
N ILE A 324 13.31 -14.37 25.15
CA ILE A 324 13.17 -15.38 26.22
C ILE A 324 12.38 -14.84 27.43
N ALA A 325 12.41 -13.52 27.70
CA ALA A 325 11.58 -12.91 28.74
C ALA A 325 10.12 -12.69 28.30
N VAL A 326 9.88 -12.66 26.98
CA VAL A 326 8.59 -12.36 26.35
C VAL A 326 7.79 -13.64 26.04
N GLY A 327 8.39 -14.83 26.09
CA GLY A 327 7.75 -16.08 25.64
C GLY A 327 6.44 -16.45 26.34
N SER A 328 6.27 -16.17 27.64
CA SER A 328 5.01 -16.45 28.36
C SER A 328 3.94 -15.37 28.15
N GLU A 329 4.35 -14.11 28.01
CA GLU A 329 3.43 -12.99 27.77
C GLU A 329 3.00 -12.89 26.31
N ALA A 330 3.91 -13.13 25.35
CA ALA A 330 3.59 -13.20 23.93
C ALA A 330 2.71 -14.40 23.59
N TYR A 331 2.86 -15.55 24.26
CA TYR A 331 1.94 -16.68 24.08
C TYR A 331 0.54 -16.38 24.65
N ALA A 332 0.45 -15.69 25.79
CA ALA A 332 -0.82 -15.22 26.34
C ALA A 332 -1.49 -14.20 25.40
N ILE A 333 -0.73 -13.29 24.82
CA ILE A 333 -1.16 -12.32 23.81
C ILE A 333 -1.63 -13.02 22.52
N ASP A 334 -0.84 -13.95 21.97
CA ASP A 334 -1.19 -14.71 20.76
C ASP A 334 -2.51 -15.46 20.96
N SER A 335 -2.73 -16.03 22.14
CA SER A 335 -3.98 -16.71 22.50
C SER A 335 -5.19 -15.76 22.65
N GLN A 336 -4.97 -14.51 23.05
CA GLN A 336 -6.00 -13.48 23.22
C GLN A 336 -6.42 -12.84 21.90
N LEU A 337 -5.57 -12.88 20.88
CA LEU A 337 -5.85 -12.35 19.53
C LEU A 337 -6.59 -13.36 18.63
N ARG A 338 -6.83 -14.58 19.12
CA ARG A 338 -7.57 -15.62 18.37
C ARG A 338 -9.06 -15.29 18.39
N PHE A 339 -9.63 -15.11 17.20
CA PHE A 339 -11.07 -14.96 17.08
C PHE A 339 -11.79 -16.27 17.47
N SER A 340 -13.00 -16.10 18.03
CA SER A 340 -13.86 -17.25 18.34
C SER A 340 -14.24 -18.00 17.06
N ARG A 341 -14.49 -19.32 17.15
CA ARG A 341 -14.96 -20.12 16.00
C ARG A 341 -16.20 -19.51 15.34
N ALA A 342 -17.12 -18.95 16.13
CA ALA A 342 -18.32 -18.29 15.61
C ALA A 342 -17.98 -17.04 14.79
N ALA A 343 -17.02 -16.23 15.24
CA ALA A 343 -16.54 -15.06 14.51
C ALA A 343 -15.85 -15.45 13.20
N GLU A 344 -15.06 -16.53 13.18
CA GLU A 344 -14.43 -17.04 11.97
C GLU A 344 -15.47 -17.49 10.93
N HIS A 345 -16.48 -18.29 11.32
CA HIS A 345 -17.56 -18.68 10.41
C HIS A 345 -18.41 -17.48 9.94
N GLU A 346 -18.55 -16.44 10.76
CA GLU A 346 -19.24 -15.22 10.36
C GLU A 346 -18.42 -14.43 9.33
N ALA A 347 -17.11 -14.26 9.57
CA ALA A 347 -16.18 -13.60 8.67
C ALA A 347 -16.03 -14.35 7.34
N ASP A 348 -15.93 -15.69 7.36
CA ASP A 348 -15.89 -16.52 6.14
C ASP A 348 -17.12 -16.28 5.26
N ARG A 349 -18.31 -16.30 5.86
CA ARG A 349 -19.57 -16.12 5.14
C ARG A 349 -19.71 -14.72 4.56
N VAL A 350 -19.34 -13.70 5.34
CA VAL A 350 -19.34 -12.32 4.86
C VAL A 350 -18.31 -12.16 3.75
N GLY A 351 -17.07 -12.58 3.96
CA GLY A 351 -16.00 -12.50 2.98
C GLY A 351 -16.35 -13.22 1.68
N PHE A 352 -16.98 -14.40 1.75
CA PHE A 352 -17.50 -15.11 0.58
C PHE A 352 -18.55 -14.30 -0.19
N GLN A 353 -19.50 -13.66 0.50
CA GLN A 353 -20.51 -12.80 -0.12
C GLN A 353 -19.88 -11.58 -0.79
N LEU A 354 -18.89 -10.95 -0.15
CA LEU A 354 -18.14 -9.84 -0.72
C LEU A 354 -17.39 -10.27 -1.98
N LEU A 355 -16.70 -11.41 -1.93
CA LEU A 355 -15.94 -11.96 -3.05
C LEU A 355 -16.85 -12.22 -4.27
N ALA A 356 -17.96 -12.92 -4.05
CA ALA A 356 -18.95 -13.20 -5.09
C ALA A 356 -19.62 -11.92 -5.62
N GLY A 357 -19.97 -10.98 -4.72
CA GLY A 357 -20.58 -9.70 -5.07
C GLY A 357 -19.67 -8.77 -5.86
N ALA A 358 -18.37 -8.79 -5.56
CA ALA A 358 -17.34 -8.06 -6.27
C ALA A 358 -17.00 -8.68 -7.65
N GLY A 359 -17.50 -9.87 -7.95
CA GLY A 359 -17.23 -10.58 -9.21
C GLY A 359 -15.84 -11.22 -9.26
N TYR A 360 -15.24 -11.50 -8.10
CA TYR A 360 -14.10 -12.41 -7.99
C TYR A 360 -14.56 -13.87 -8.04
N ASP A 361 -13.61 -14.79 -8.18
CA ASP A 361 -13.90 -16.23 -8.11
C ASP A 361 -14.26 -16.63 -6.68
N PRO A 362 -15.49 -17.12 -6.40
CA PRO A 362 -15.83 -17.63 -5.07
C PRO A 362 -14.97 -18.82 -4.64
N TRP A 363 -14.38 -19.58 -5.59
CA TRP A 363 -13.43 -20.65 -5.28
C TRP A 363 -12.07 -20.14 -4.79
N GLY A 364 -11.78 -18.83 -4.91
CA GLY A 364 -10.56 -18.23 -4.39
C GLY A 364 -10.38 -18.44 -2.88
N MET A 365 -11.47 -18.39 -2.11
CA MET A 365 -11.43 -18.64 -0.66
C MET A 365 -11.08 -20.09 -0.33
N VAL A 366 -11.69 -21.05 -1.05
CA VAL A 366 -11.38 -22.48 -0.90
C VAL A 366 -9.93 -22.77 -1.27
N ALA A 367 -9.48 -22.25 -2.41
CA ALA A 367 -8.11 -22.44 -2.90
C ALA A 367 -7.08 -21.87 -1.92
N PHE A 368 -7.36 -20.72 -1.30
CA PHE A 368 -6.50 -20.14 -0.27
C PHE A 368 -6.48 -21.01 1.00
N PHE A 369 -7.62 -21.49 1.50
CA PHE A 369 -7.65 -22.37 2.67
C PHE A 369 -6.89 -23.67 2.46
N GLU A 370 -7.07 -24.33 1.32
CA GLU A 370 -6.29 -25.54 0.99
C GLU A 370 -4.79 -25.24 0.87
N ARG A 371 -4.41 -24.04 0.43
CA ARG A 371 -3.01 -23.60 0.40
C ARG A 371 -2.46 -23.40 1.81
N LEU A 372 -3.23 -22.76 2.68
CA LEU A 372 -2.87 -22.56 4.07
C LEU A 372 -2.75 -23.89 4.84
N GLU A 373 -3.66 -24.83 4.58
CA GLU A 373 -3.61 -26.19 5.13
C GLU A 373 -2.34 -26.91 4.68
N ARG A 374 -2.03 -26.90 3.38
CA ARG A 374 -0.77 -27.48 2.84
C ARG A 374 0.47 -26.82 3.44
N ALA A 375 0.47 -25.49 3.58
CA ALA A 375 1.59 -24.78 4.18
C ALA A 375 1.78 -25.16 5.67
N SER A 376 0.68 -25.41 6.39
CA SER A 376 0.70 -25.84 7.80
C SER A 376 1.23 -27.26 8.00
N MET A 377 1.21 -28.10 6.96
CA MET A 377 1.78 -29.45 6.97
C MET A 377 3.26 -29.48 6.58
N GLY A 378 3.82 -28.36 6.11
CA GLY A 378 5.21 -28.27 5.70
C GLY A 378 6.18 -28.06 6.88
N ASP A 379 7.48 -28.24 6.61
CA ASP A 379 8.55 -28.08 7.60
C ASP A 379 8.72 -26.64 8.12
N ALA A 380 8.11 -25.66 7.46
CA ALA A 380 8.14 -24.24 7.83
C ALA A 380 7.26 -23.91 9.07
N GLY A 381 6.47 -24.87 9.56
CA GLY A 381 5.54 -24.68 10.67
C GLY A 381 4.21 -24.05 10.27
N VAL A 382 3.31 -23.92 11.25
CA VAL A 382 1.97 -23.36 11.04
C VAL A 382 2.07 -21.86 10.71
N PRO A 383 1.58 -21.40 9.54
CA PRO A 383 1.62 -19.99 9.17
C PRO A 383 0.97 -19.08 10.20
N ALA A 384 1.45 -17.84 10.33
CA ALA A 384 0.93 -16.87 11.28
C ALA A 384 -0.59 -16.67 11.17
N TYR A 385 -1.09 -16.58 9.94
CA TYR A 385 -2.52 -16.48 9.68
C TYR A 385 -3.34 -17.62 10.31
N ALA A 386 -2.86 -18.87 10.24
CA ALA A 386 -3.57 -20.02 10.81
C ALA A 386 -3.55 -20.06 12.36
N ARG A 387 -2.67 -19.29 13.00
CA ARG A 387 -2.61 -19.16 14.46
C ARG A 387 -3.70 -18.21 14.98
N THR A 388 -3.82 -17.04 14.36
CA THR A 388 -4.84 -16.01 14.66
C THR A 388 -6.23 -16.37 14.12
N HIS A 389 -6.27 -17.06 12.97
CA HIS A 389 -7.48 -17.57 12.29
C HIS A 389 -7.43 -19.10 12.15
N PRO A 390 -7.80 -19.87 13.20
CA PRO A 390 -7.72 -21.33 13.16
C PRO A 390 -8.54 -21.93 12.02
N LEU A 391 -7.86 -22.53 11.04
CA LEU A 391 -8.50 -23.23 9.93
C LEU A 391 -8.95 -24.62 10.38
N THR A 392 -10.21 -24.97 10.08
CA THR A 392 -10.78 -26.29 10.37
C THR A 392 -11.34 -26.90 9.09
N GLY A 393 -11.38 -28.23 9.00
CA GLY A 393 -12.01 -28.92 7.87
C GLY A 393 -13.50 -28.54 7.69
N GLU A 394 -14.18 -28.15 8.77
CA GLU A 394 -15.55 -27.63 8.73
C GLU A 394 -15.66 -26.31 7.96
N ARG A 395 -14.74 -25.37 8.17
CA ARG A 395 -14.71 -24.09 7.43
C ARG A 395 -14.46 -24.31 5.93
N ILE A 396 -13.53 -25.19 5.59
CA ILE A 396 -13.25 -25.57 4.20
C ILE A 396 -14.50 -26.17 3.56
N ALA A 397 -15.16 -27.11 4.24
CA ALA A 397 -16.36 -27.77 3.75
C ALA A 397 -17.54 -26.79 3.57
N ASP A 398 -17.76 -25.84 4.48
CA ASP A 398 -18.79 -24.80 4.33
C ASP A 398 -18.51 -23.91 3.11
N MET A 399 -17.25 -23.47 2.92
CA MET A 399 -16.90 -22.64 1.76
C MET A 399 -17.02 -23.41 0.44
N GLN A 400 -16.64 -24.68 0.40
CA GLN A 400 -16.86 -25.55 -0.75
C GLN A 400 -18.36 -25.70 -1.07
N ASP A 401 -19.21 -25.87 -0.06
CA ASP A 401 -20.66 -25.98 -0.27
C ASP A 401 -21.27 -24.69 -0.83
N ARG A 402 -20.84 -23.53 -0.32
CA ARG A 402 -21.26 -22.23 -0.84
C ARG A 402 -20.77 -22.01 -2.26
N ALA A 403 -19.51 -22.30 -2.55
CA ALA A 403 -18.91 -22.12 -3.87
C ALA A 403 -19.66 -22.93 -4.94
N ARG A 404 -20.09 -24.17 -4.62
CA ARG A 404 -20.89 -25.01 -5.53
C ARG A 404 -22.28 -24.44 -5.87
N ARG A 405 -22.84 -23.58 -5.01
CA ARG A 405 -24.19 -23.01 -5.18
C ARG A 405 -24.18 -21.69 -5.96
N VAL A 406 -23.01 -21.06 -6.12
CA VAL A 406 -22.88 -19.82 -6.89
C VAL A 406 -22.76 -20.16 -8.37
N ALA A 407 -23.49 -19.43 -9.22
CA ALA A 407 -23.37 -19.57 -10.66
C ALA A 407 -21.93 -19.23 -11.09
N TYR A 408 -21.30 -20.14 -11.85
CA TYR A 408 -19.96 -19.91 -12.38
C TYR A 408 -19.95 -18.66 -13.26
N ARG A 409 -19.01 -17.76 -12.98
CA ARG A 409 -18.65 -16.62 -13.81
C ARG A 409 -17.15 -16.71 -14.06
N GLN A 410 -16.72 -16.52 -15.30
CA GLN A 410 -15.29 -16.47 -15.60
C GLN A 410 -14.69 -15.26 -14.86
N PRO A 411 -13.83 -15.50 -13.85
CA PRO A 411 -13.24 -14.42 -13.08
C PRO A 411 -12.27 -13.65 -13.97
N ARG A 412 -12.31 -12.31 -13.90
CA ARG A 412 -11.28 -11.46 -14.49
C ARG A 412 -10.33 -11.01 -13.40
N GLN A 413 -9.08 -11.46 -13.49
CA GLN A 413 -7.99 -10.96 -12.64
C GLN A 413 -7.44 -9.67 -13.25
N ALA A 414 -7.26 -8.64 -12.43
CA ALA A 414 -6.57 -7.44 -12.85
C ALA A 414 -5.12 -7.80 -13.20
N PRO A 415 -4.61 -7.38 -14.37
CA PRO A 415 -3.20 -7.58 -14.70
C PRO A 415 -2.23 -7.02 -13.65
N GLU A 416 -2.64 -5.95 -12.97
CA GLU A 416 -1.85 -5.27 -11.94
C GLU A 416 -1.48 -6.19 -10.77
N TYR A 417 -2.32 -7.18 -10.43
CA TYR A 417 -2.02 -8.15 -9.38
C TYR A 417 -0.66 -8.84 -9.58
N GLY A 418 -0.38 -9.29 -10.82
CA GLY A 418 0.87 -9.96 -11.14
C GLY A 418 2.08 -9.05 -10.90
N PHE A 419 1.98 -7.80 -11.36
CA PHE A 419 3.06 -6.82 -11.19
C PHE A 419 3.27 -6.44 -9.72
N VAL A 420 2.19 -6.18 -8.97
CA VAL A 420 2.29 -5.87 -7.54
C VAL A 420 2.85 -7.05 -6.76
N ARG A 421 2.41 -8.28 -7.04
CA ARG A 421 2.98 -9.50 -6.44
C ARG A 421 4.49 -9.63 -6.71
N ALA A 422 4.93 -9.39 -7.93
CA ALA A 422 6.36 -9.38 -8.26
C ALA A 422 7.12 -8.22 -7.59
N ARG A 423 6.49 -7.03 -7.46
CA ARG A 423 7.05 -5.88 -6.76
C ARG A 423 7.30 -6.21 -5.30
N VAL A 424 6.29 -6.72 -4.59
CA VAL A 424 6.41 -7.00 -3.15
C VAL A 424 7.41 -8.12 -2.87
N ARG A 425 7.58 -9.09 -3.78
CA ARG A 425 8.62 -10.11 -3.68
C ARG A 425 10.01 -9.46 -3.62
N VAL A 426 10.29 -8.49 -4.49
CA VAL A 426 11.55 -7.73 -4.45
C VAL A 426 11.60 -6.77 -3.25
N LEU A 427 10.47 -6.19 -2.85
CA LEU A 427 10.42 -5.30 -1.68
C LEU A 427 10.59 -6.06 -0.36
N GLN A 428 10.56 -7.39 -0.32
CA GLN A 428 10.95 -8.15 0.88
C GLN A 428 12.45 -8.08 1.12
N ASP A 429 13.24 -8.17 0.06
CA ASP A 429 14.70 -8.18 0.10
C ASP A 429 15.26 -6.84 0.62
N ARG A 430 16.33 -6.92 1.41
CA ARG A 430 17.00 -5.80 2.08
C ARG A 430 18.44 -5.60 1.63
N SER A 431 19.02 -6.55 0.93
CA SER A 431 20.42 -6.50 0.52
C SER A 431 20.64 -6.67 -0.98
N ARG A 432 21.77 -6.14 -1.46
CA ARG A 432 22.21 -6.31 -2.85
C ARG A 432 22.33 -7.78 -3.26
N TYR A 433 22.72 -8.65 -2.33
CA TYR A 433 22.85 -10.09 -2.57
C TYR A 433 21.48 -10.74 -2.78
N GLU A 434 20.52 -10.47 -1.89
CA GLU A 434 19.14 -10.99 -2.01
C GLU A 434 18.48 -10.56 -3.34
N TYR A 435 18.67 -9.30 -3.77
CA TYR A 435 18.16 -8.86 -5.07
C TYR A 435 18.76 -9.63 -6.25
N VAL A 436 20.04 -10.02 -6.17
CA VAL A 436 20.70 -10.82 -7.22
C VAL A 436 20.13 -12.24 -7.24
N ASP A 437 19.91 -12.84 -6.08
CA ASP A 437 19.29 -14.16 -5.94
C ASP A 437 17.84 -14.15 -6.45
N GLU A 438 17.07 -13.08 -6.15
CA GLU A 438 15.70 -12.93 -6.67
C GLU A 438 15.68 -12.76 -8.20
N ILE A 439 16.62 -11.99 -8.78
CA ILE A 439 16.76 -11.90 -10.24
C ILE A 439 17.00 -13.29 -10.86
N ALA A 440 17.90 -14.08 -10.27
CA ALA A 440 18.23 -15.41 -10.76
C ALA A 440 17.02 -16.36 -10.66
N ARG A 441 16.29 -16.30 -9.55
CA ARG A 441 15.08 -17.09 -9.30
C ARG A 441 13.95 -16.76 -10.26
N LEU A 442 13.60 -15.47 -10.41
CA LEU A 442 12.57 -15.02 -11.36
C LEU A 442 12.91 -15.42 -12.80
N ARG A 443 14.20 -15.38 -13.16
CA ARG A 443 14.68 -15.81 -14.48
C ARG A 443 14.58 -17.33 -14.66
N SER A 444 14.97 -18.13 -13.67
CA SER A 444 14.80 -19.59 -13.71
C SER A 444 13.34 -19.97 -13.88
N GLU A 445 12.43 -19.30 -13.17
CA GLU A 445 10.98 -19.54 -13.32
C GLU A 445 10.48 -19.28 -14.75
N ILE A 446 11.03 -18.26 -15.43
CA ILE A 446 10.72 -17.99 -16.85
C ILE A 446 11.30 -19.08 -17.74
N ASP A 447 12.58 -19.42 -17.57
CA ASP A 447 13.31 -20.36 -18.41
C ASP A 447 12.74 -21.79 -18.27
N ASP A 448 12.40 -22.20 -17.06
CA ASP A 448 11.81 -23.49 -16.70
C ASP A 448 10.30 -23.56 -16.99
N ARG A 449 9.69 -22.46 -17.44
CA ARG A 449 8.25 -22.34 -17.72
C ARG A 449 7.36 -22.62 -16.50
N THR A 450 7.84 -22.26 -15.31
CA THR A 450 7.10 -22.35 -14.05
C THR A 450 6.59 -20.99 -13.56
N ALA A 451 6.95 -19.90 -14.23
CA ALA A 451 6.47 -18.56 -13.94
C ALA A 451 4.94 -18.48 -14.09
N LEU A 452 4.24 -18.10 -13.01
CA LEU A 452 2.79 -17.86 -13.03
C LEU A 452 2.41 -16.77 -14.03
N ASN A 453 3.25 -15.73 -14.15
CA ASN A 453 3.08 -14.66 -15.11
C ASN A 453 4.46 -14.19 -15.58
N VAL A 454 4.78 -14.48 -16.83
CA VAL A 454 6.09 -14.17 -17.43
C VAL A 454 6.35 -12.66 -17.47
N ALA A 455 5.33 -11.84 -17.77
CA ALA A 455 5.46 -10.39 -17.76
C ALA A 455 5.78 -9.87 -16.35
N ALA A 456 5.05 -10.37 -15.34
CA ALA A 456 5.30 -10.01 -13.94
C ALA A 456 6.71 -10.40 -13.47
N ASN A 457 7.23 -11.56 -13.88
CA ASN A 457 8.60 -11.96 -13.53
C ASN A 457 9.65 -11.04 -14.17
N TRP A 458 9.49 -10.68 -15.46
CA TRP A 458 10.36 -9.70 -16.10
C TRP A 458 10.29 -8.33 -15.43
N TYR A 459 9.10 -7.91 -15.00
CA TYR A 459 8.92 -6.69 -14.22
C TYR A 459 9.64 -6.77 -12.88
N GLY A 460 9.51 -7.85 -12.11
CA GLY A 460 10.24 -8.06 -10.86
C GLY A 460 11.75 -8.01 -11.05
N ILE A 461 12.28 -8.62 -12.12
CA ILE A 461 13.69 -8.51 -12.49
C ILE A 461 14.09 -7.05 -12.73
N ALA A 462 13.28 -6.27 -13.45
CA ALA A 462 13.54 -4.85 -13.68
C ALA A 462 13.54 -4.03 -12.37
N VAL A 463 12.61 -4.30 -11.44
CA VAL A 463 12.58 -3.66 -10.11
C VAL A 463 13.86 -3.99 -9.35
N ALA A 464 14.26 -5.26 -9.27
CA ALA A 464 15.48 -5.67 -8.56
C ALA A 464 16.74 -5.08 -9.19
N GLN A 465 16.85 -5.08 -10.52
CA GLN A 465 17.96 -4.44 -11.26
C GLN A 465 18.04 -2.93 -10.98
N THR A 466 16.90 -2.27 -10.84
CA THR A 466 16.82 -0.85 -10.45
C THR A 466 17.37 -0.63 -9.04
N ARG A 467 17.09 -1.54 -8.09
CA ARG A 467 17.60 -1.47 -6.70
C ARG A 467 19.12 -1.65 -6.61
N ILE A 468 19.71 -2.40 -7.54
CA ILE A 468 21.18 -2.62 -7.61
C ILE A 468 21.89 -1.71 -8.61
N GLU A 469 21.19 -0.66 -9.08
CA GLU A 469 21.71 0.41 -9.96
C GLU A 469 22.13 -0.07 -11.37
N ARG A 470 21.56 -1.18 -11.85
CA ARG A 470 21.77 -1.71 -13.20
C ARG A 470 20.68 -1.20 -14.15
N TYR A 471 20.68 0.10 -14.41
CA TYR A 471 19.55 0.77 -15.08
C TYR A 471 19.33 0.37 -16.55
N ASP A 472 20.40 0.09 -17.31
CA ASP A 472 20.26 -0.36 -18.71
C ASP A 472 19.65 -1.76 -18.78
N ASP A 473 20.10 -2.66 -17.89
CA ASP A 473 19.52 -4.00 -17.76
C ASP A 473 18.05 -3.91 -17.30
N ALA A 474 17.75 -3.01 -16.35
CA ALA A 474 16.39 -2.78 -15.87
C ALA A 474 15.47 -2.32 -17.01
N LEU A 475 15.93 -1.42 -17.88
CA LEU A 475 15.16 -1.00 -19.07
C LEU A 475 14.93 -2.16 -20.04
N ALA A 476 15.94 -3.01 -20.28
CA ALA A 476 15.80 -4.18 -21.14
C ALA A 476 14.78 -5.19 -20.56
N SER A 477 14.85 -5.46 -19.25
CA SER A 477 13.89 -6.33 -18.55
C SER A 477 12.48 -5.73 -18.54
N LEU A 478 12.34 -4.42 -18.35
CA LEU A 478 11.04 -3.74 -18.44
C LEU A 478 10.45 -3.79 -19.86
N ALA A 479 11.29 -3.68 -20.89
CA ALA A 479 10.85 -3.87 -22.28
C ALA A 479 10.38 -5.30 -22.53
N ALA A 480 11.09 -6.31 -22.02
CA ALA A 480 10.67 -7.71 -22.09
C ALA A 480 9.33 -7.95 -21.36
N SER A 481 9.15 -7.33 -20.19
CA SER A 481 7.87 -7.34 -19.46
C SER A 481 6.72 -6.78 -20.30
N ARG A 482 6.90 -5.59 -20.88
CA ARG A 482 5.89 -4.95 -21.74
C ARG A 482 5.55 -5.79 -22.96
N ALA A 483 6.55 -6.40 -23.59
CA ALA A 483 6.34 -7.28 -24.75
C ALA A 483 5.53 -8.53 -24.37
N ALA A 484 5.89 -9.20 -23.27
CA ALA A 484 5.16 -10.36 -22.76
C ALA A 484 3.73 -9.99 -22.36
N PHE A 485 3.53 -8.84 -21.71
CA PHE A 485 2.21 -8.35 -21.32
C PHE A 485 1.32 -8.07 -22.55
N ALA A 486 1.84 -7.36 -23.55
CA ALA A 486 1.09 -7.04 -24.75
C ALA A 486 0.68 -8.30 -25.55
N GLN A 487 1.50 -9.35 -25.53
CA GLN A 487 1.18 -10.65 -26.13
C GLN A 487 0.03 -11.36 -25.39
N PHE A 488 0.09 -11.39 -24.05
CA PHE A 488 -0.97 -11.98 -23.23
C PHE A 488 -2.31 -11.26 -23.43
N GLU A 489 -2.33 -9.93 -23.32
CA GLU A 489 -3.56 -9.13 -23.49
C GLU A 489 -4.14 -9.24 -24.91
N ALA A 490 -3.28 -9.35 -25.93
CA ALA A 490 -3.74 -9.59 -27.30
C ALA A 490 -4.46 -10.94 -27.45
N ALA A 491 -3.98 -11.98 -26.74
CA ALA A 491 -4.60 -13.30 -26.75
C ALA A 491 -5.96 -13.32 -26.01
N ASP A 492 -6.11 -12.53 -24.96
CA ASP A 492 -7.37 -12.38 -24.20
C ASP A 492 -8.38 -11.42 -24.87
N GLY A 493 -8.02 -10.82 -26.01
CA GLY A 493 -8.85 -9.84 -26.72
C GLY A 493 -8.99 -8.49 -25.99
N SER A 494 -8.17 -8.27 -24.97
CA SER A 494 -8.13 -7.02 -24.21
C SER A 494 -7.42 -5.91 -24.99
N LYS A 495 -7.90 -4.68 -24.79
CA LYS A 495 -7.28 -3.46 -25.35
C LYS A 495 -6.29 -2.81 -24.39
N THR A 496 -6.17 -3.31 -23.16
CA THR A 496 -5.20 -2.80 -22.19
C THR A 496 -3.80 -3.14 -22.66
N ARG A 497 -2.93 -2.13 -22.75
CA ARG A 497 -1.56 -2.27 -23.27
C ARG A 497 -0.48 -1.89 -22.26
N SER A 498 -0.88 -1.35 -21.11
CA SER A 498 0.03 -0.94 -20.04
C SER A 498 -0.65 -1.11 -18.67
N SER A 499 0.10 -0.84 -17.62
CA SER A 499 -0.38 -0.77 -16.25
C SER A 499 0.37 0.33 -15.47
N PRO A 500 -0.17 0.82 -14.34
CA PRO A 500 0.51 1.77 -13.47
C PRO A 500 1.92 1.29 -13.10
N SER A 501 2.09 0.02 -12.71
CA SER A 501 3.40 -0.57 -12.39
C SER A 501 4.43 -0.40 -13.51
N LEU A 502 4.06 -0.70 -14.76
CA LEU A 502 4.97 -0.63 -15.90
C LEU A 502 5.40 0.81 -16.22
N ASP A 503 4.45 1.75 -16.15
CA ASP A 503 4.70 3.14 -16.54
C ASP A 503 5.42 3.93 -15.44
N VAL A 504 5.05 3.71 -14.18
CA VAL A 504 5.75 4.29 -13.02
C VAL A 504 7.18 3.79 -12.94
N LEU A 505 7.44 2.49 -13.14
CA LEU A 505 8.80 1.95 -13.10
C LEU A 505 9.68 2.53 -14.21
N ALA A 506 9.13 2.81 -15.40
CA ALA A 506 9.89 3.45 -16.47
C ALA A 506 10.41 4.83 -16.06
N ALA A 507 9.54 5.65 -15.44
CA ALA A 507 9.92 6.96 -14.92
C ALA A 507 10.89 6.83 -13.73
N GLU A 508 10.70 5.84 -12.85
CA GLU A 508 11.59 5.57 -11.73
C GLU A 508 13.01 5.23 -12.18
N ILE A 509 13.15 4.33 -13.17
CA ILE A 509 14.45 3.96 -13.75
C ILE A 509 15.13 5.19 -14.35
N ALA A 510 14.41 6.00 -15.14
CA ALA A 510 14.96 7.21 -15.72
C ALA A 510 15.42 8.21 -14.65
N ARG A 511 14.61 8.42 -13.60
CA ARG A 511 14.93 9.33 -12.49
C ARG A 511 16.19 8.88 -11.75
N ARG A 512 16.27 7.59 -11.38
CA ARG A 512 17.41 7.02 -10.66
C ARG A 512 18.68 6.99 -11.49
N ALA A 513 18.56 6.81 -12.81
CA ALA A 513 19.68 6.93 -13.75
C ALA A 513 20.15 8.37 -13.99
N GLY A 514 19.57 9.37 -13.33
CA GLY A 514 19.92 10.79 -13.51
C GLY A 514 19.39 11.42 -14.81
N ARG A 515 18.52 10.73 -15.56
CA ARG A 515 17.88 11.22 -16.79
C ARG A 515 16.61 12.00 -16.44
N THR A 516 16.79 13.14 -15.77
CA THR A 516 15.69 13.88 -15.13
C THR A 516 14.61 14.37 -16.09
N GLU A 517 14.97 14.90 -17.27
CA GLU A 517 13.98 15.35 -18.27
C GLU A 517 13.18 14.19 -18.85
N GLU A 518 13.85 13.05 -19.08
CA GLU A 518 13.16 11.83 -19.52
C GLU A 518 12.22 11.33 -18.44
N ALA A 519 12.64 11.36 -17.17
CA ALA A 519 11.80 10.96 -16.04
C ALA A 519 10.55 11.84 -15.92
N VAL A 520 10.67 13.16 -16.12
CA VAL A 520 9.49 14.05 -16.10
C VAL A 520 8.54 13.71 -17.25
N ARG A 521 9.05 13.57 -18.47
CA ARG A 521 8.22 13.20 -19.63
C ARG A 521 7.50 11.85 -19.42
N LEU A 522 8.20 10.86 -18.87
CA LEU A 522 7.60 9.55 -18.55
C LEU A 522 6.59 9.65 -17.40
N GLY A 523 6.88 10.45 -16.37
CA GLY A 523 5.98 10.71 -15.25
C GLY A 523 4.70 11.44 -15.67
N GLU A 524 4.81 12.45 -16.54
CA GLU A 524 3.66 13.16 -17.12
C GLU A 524 2.79 12.20 -17.95
N ALA A 525 3.42 11.33 -18.73
CA ALA A 525 2.72 10.30 -19.50
C ALA A 525 2.01 9.28 -18.59
N ALA A 526 2.68 8.83 -17.52
CA ALA A 526 2.12 7.91 -16.54
C ALA A 526 0.92 8.53 -15.80
N HIS A 527 1.06 9.75 -15.28
CA HIS A 527 -0.02 10.46 -14.58
C HIS A 527 -1.21 10.73 -15.52
N LYS A 528 -0.95 11.09 -16.78
CA LYS A 528 -2.02 11.25 -17.78
C LYS A 528 -2.76 9.94 -18.09
N ALA A 529 -2.04 8.82 -18.14
CA ALA A 529 -2.63 7.51 -18.38
C ALA A 529 -3.39 6.98 -17.15
N TRP A 530 -2.91 7.30 -15.96
CA TRP A 530 -3.37 6.78 -14.68
C TRP A 530 -3.65 7.92 -13.68
N PRO A 531 -4.62 8.80 -13.95
CA PRO A 531 -4.85 10.00 -13.14
C PRO A 531 -5.30 9.71 -11.71
N ALA A 532 -5.88 8.53 -11.46
CA ALA A 532 -6.30 8.09 -10.12
C ALA A 532 -5.20 7.30 -9.36
N SER A 533 -4.01 7.12 -9.93
CA SER A 533 -2.91 6.42 -9.25
C SER A 533 -2.05 7.42 -8.50
N HIS A 534 -2.04 7.31 -7.17
CA HIS A 534 -1.13 8.08 -6.32
C HIS A 534 0.33 7.77 -6.67
N ALA A 535 0.64 6.53 -7.09
CA ALA A 535 1.99 6.18 -7.53
C ALA A 535 2.45 7.00 -8.75
N ALA A 536 1.55 7.28 -9.70
CA ALA A 536 1.87 8.09 -10.87
C ALA A 536 2.06 9.58 -10.50
N VAL A 537 1.24 10.10 -9.60
CA VAL A 537 1.35 11.47 -9.05
C VAL A 537 2.67 11.64 -8.28
N ASP A 538 2.93 10.74 -7.33
CA ASP A 538 4.15 10.70 -6.52
C ASP A 538 5.40 10.64 -7.41
N MET A 539 5.39 9.76 -8.41
CA MET A 539 6.51 9.64 -9.34
C MET A 539 6.73 10.92 -10.15
N LEU A 540 5.67 11.57 -10.64
CA LEU A 540 5.79 12.86 -11.34
C LEU A 540 6.34 13.95 -10.41
N LEU A 541 5.86 14.05 -9.17
CA LEU A 541 6.39 15.00 -8.18
C LEU A 541 7.88 14.77 -7.91
N GLN A 542 8.30 13.52 -7.69
CA GLN A 542 9.72 13.18 -7.53
C GLN A 542 10.54 13.53 -8.78
N ALA A 543 10.02 13.29 -9.98
CA ALA A 543 10.71 13.61 -11.24
C ALA A 543 10.86 15.12 -11.42
N LEU A 544 9.82 15.91 -11.16
CA LEU A 544 9.83 17.38 -11.23
C LEU A 544 10.85 17.96 -10.23
N LEU A 545 10.87 17.46 -9.00
CA LEU A 545 11.85 17.87 -7.99
C LEU A 545 13.28 17.52 -8.42
N ALA A 546 13.51 16.32 -8.95
CA ALA A 546 14.82 15.90 -9.46
C ALA A 546 15.29 16.77 -10.65
N ALA A 547 14.37 17.17 -11.52
CA ALA A 547 14.62 18.09 -12.64
C ALA A 547 14.69 19.57 -12.22
N ARG A 548 14.53 19.88 -10.92
CA ARG A 548 14.46 21.26 -10.39
C ARG A 548 13.33 22.11 -10.99
N ARG A 549 12.27 21.48 -11.50
CA ARG A 549 11.03 22.13 -11.97
C ARG A 549 10.12 22.44 -10.79
N PHE A 550 10.65 23.18 -9.80
CA PHE A 550 10.01 23.39 -8.50
C PHE A 550 8.66 24.10 -8.58
N LYS A 551 8.47 25.00 -9.55
CA LYS A 551 7.19 25.71 -9.72
C LYS A 551 6.07 24.76 -10.12
N GLU A 552 6.36 23.81 -11.00
CA GLU A 552 5.40 22.81 -11.45
C GLU A 552 5.13 21.79 -10.35
N ALA A 553 6.17 21.35 -9.63
CA ALA A 553 6.01 20.50 -8.45
C ALA A 553 5.15 21.17 -7.38
N GLN A 554 5.33 22.48 -7.13
CA GLN A 554 4.52 23.23 -6.17
C GLN A 554 3.05 23.31 -6.60
N THR A 555 2.79 23.55 -7.89
CA THR A 555 1.42 23.63 -8.43
C THR A 555 0.71 22.28 -8.32
N LEU A 556 1.37 21.19 -8.73
CA LEU A 556 0.81 19.84 -8.63
C LEU A 556 0.60 19.45 -7.16
N ALA A 557 1.61 19.58 -6.31
CA ALA A 557 1.45 19.22 -4.90
C ALA A 557 0.34 20.02 -4.20
N ARG A 558 0.13 21.29 -4.60
CA ARG A 558 -0.99 22.09 -4.10
C ARG A 558 -2.34 21.51 -4.50
N SER A 559 -2.53 21.15 -5.78
CA SER A 559 -3.80 20.53 -6.23
C SER A 559 -4.07 19.23 -5.48
N GLU A 560 -3.04 18.41 -5.26
CA GLU A 560 -3.19 17.15 -4.52
C GLU A 560 -3.52 17.39 -3.04
N THR A 561 -2.92 18.40 -2.38
CA THR A 561 -3.29 18.73 -0.99
C THR A 561 -4.71 19.27 -0.84
N GLU A 562 -5.25 19.90 -1.88
CA GLU A 562 -6.63 20.37 -1.90
C GLU A 562 -7.62 19.22 -2.15
N ALA A 563 -7.26 18.26 -3.00
CA ALA A 563 -8.06 17.08 -3.27
C ALA A 563 -8.05 16.07 -2.10
N GLU A 564 -6.87 15.83 -1.52
CA GLU A 564 -6.62 14.82 -0.49
C GLU A 564 -5.87 15.39 0.71
N PRO A 565 -6.50 16.26 1.52
CA PRO A 565 -5.84 16.94 2.63
C PRO A 565 -5.36 16.00 3.74
N GLN A 566 -5.86 14.76 3.79
CA GLN A 566 -5.42 13.76 4.78
C GLN A 566 -4.14 13.02 4.38
N GLN A 567 -3.66 13.21 3.14
CA GLN A 567 -2.50 12.50 2.65
C GLN A 567 -1.21 13.29 2.88
N GLY A 568 -0.47 12.91 3.93
CA GLY A 568 0.72 13.63 4.40
C GLY A 568 1.84 13.76 3.36
N ALA A 569 1.93 12.85 2.40
CA ALA A 569 2.91 12.89 1.32
C ALA A 569 2.78 14.16 0.44
N TRP A 570 1.55 14.56 0.10
CA TRP A 570 1.29 15.75 -0.73
C TRP A 570 1.76 17.03 -0.03
N TRP A 571 1.48 17.14 1.26
CA TRP A 571 1.96 18.24 2.09
C TRP A 571 3.49 18.28 2.17
N PHE A 572 4.14 17.11 2.24
CA PHE A 572 5.59 17.02 2.23
C PHE A 572 6.19 17.50 0.90
N TYR A 573 5.62 17.11 -0.24
CA TYR A 573 6.05 17.62 -1.55
C TYR A 573 5.82 19.12 -1.71
N LEU A 574 4.67 19.62 -1.25
CA LEU A 574 4.37 21.05 -1.28
C LEU A 574 5.37 21.85 -0.44
N ALA A 575 5.73 21.36 0.74
CA ALA A 575 6.74 21.99 1.59
C ALA A 575 8.13 22.01 0.92
N GLN A 576 8.55 20.90 0.31
CA GLN A 576 9.84 20.81 -0.39
C GLN A 576 9.92 21.75 -1.59
N ALA A 577 8.90 21.73 -2.46
CA ALA A 577 8.86 22.59 -3.64
C ALA A 577 8.80 24.08 -3.25
N SER A 578 8.02 24.42 -2.22
CA SER A 578 7.90 25.80 -1.73
C SER A 578 9.21 26.31 -1.12
N LEU A 579 9.93 25.47 -0.35
CA LEU A 579 11.25 25.84 0.15
C LEU A 579 12.22 26.14 -0.99
N ALA A 580 12.25 25.29 -2.02
CA ALA A 580 13.17 25.46 -3.15
C ALA A 580 12.90 26.76 -3.95
N LEU A 581 11.65 27.24 -3.92
CA LEU A 581 11.24 28.51 -4.53
C LEU A 581 11.42 29.72 -3.61
N GLY A 582 11.75 29.51 -2.32
CA GLY A 582 11.77 30.58 -1.31
C GLY A 582 10.39 31.04 -0.84
N ASP A 583 9.32 30.28 -1.12
CA ASP A 583 7.97 30.52 -0.61
C ASP A 583 7.86 29.99 0.83
N THR A 584 8.40 30.76 1.77
CA THR A 584 8.48 30.38 3.19
C THR A 584 7.09 30.23 3.82
N LEU A 585 6.12 31.05 3.43
CA LEU A 585 4.77 30.99 4.00
C LEU A 585 4.09 29.66 3.67
N THR A 586 4.06 29.28 2.38
CA THR A 586 3.50 27.99 1.97
C THR A 586 4.29 26.83 2.58
N GLN A 587 5.62 26.93 2.63
CA GLN A 587 6.47 25.91 3.25
C GLN A 587 6.07 25.61 4.70
N HIS A 588 6.00 26.64 5.56
CA HIS A 588 5.68 26.44 6.98
C HIS A 588 4.25 25.91 7.17
N ARG A 589 3.28 26.40 6.38
CA ARG A 589 1.90 25.90 6.43
C ARG A 589 1.82 24.42 6.03
N ALA A 590 2.44 24.05 4.90
CA ALA A 590 2.43 22.68 4.42
C ALA A 590 3.15 21.71 5.38
N LEU A 591 4.28 22.13 5.95
CA LEU A 591 4.99 21.32 6.94
C LEU A 591 4.19 21.17 8.24
N ALA A 592 3.42 22.19 8.63
CA ALA A 592 2.54 22.09 9.78
C ALA A 592 1.46 21.01 9.60
N GLU A 593 0.79 20.98 8.45
CA GLU A 593 -0.22 19.97 8.12
C GLU A 593 0.39 18.56 8.11
N LYS A 594 1.53 18.39 7.44
CA LYS A 594 2.27 17.12 7.43
C LYS A 594 2.56 16.62 8.85
N LEU A 595 3.10 17.50 9.70
CA LEU A 595 3.45 17.15 11.08
C LEU A 595 2.22 16.86 11.94
N ALA A 596 1.09 17.54 11.69
CA ALA A 596 -0.16 17.26 12.38
C ALA A 596 -0.68 15.86 12.03
N LEU A 597 -0.63 15.47 10.75
CA LEU A 597 -1.01 14.13 10.29
C LEU A 597 -0.14 13.02 10.89
N ASP A 598 1.14 13.31 11.16
CA ASP A 598 2.04 12.39 11.87
C ASP A 598 1.79 12.33 13.39
N GLY A 599 0.88 13.15 13.93
CA GLY A 599 0.67 13.34 15.36
C GLY A 599 1.75 14.16 16.07
N ALA A 600 2.66 14.80 15.32
CA ALA A 600 3.72 15.64 15.87
C ALA A 600 3.21 17.07 16.19
N TRP A 601 2.11 17.16 16.97
CA TRP A 601 1.39 18.41 17.25
C TRP A 601 2.28 19.55 17.74
N PRO A 602 3.22 19.36 18.69
CA PRO A 602 4.06 20.47 19.14
C PRO A 602 4.90 21.06 18.00
N SER A 603 5.34 20.21 17.07
CA SER A 603 6.12 20.64 15.90
C SER A 603 5.22 21.33 14.86
N ALA A 604 4.01 20.81 14.62
CA ALA A 604 3.02 21.43 13.75
C ALA A 604 2.63 22.85 14.22
N ILE A 605 2.32 22.99 15.52
CA ILE A 605 1.99 24.27 16.16
C ILE A 605 3.15 25.27 16.02
N ARG A 606 4.40 24.82 16.20
CA ARG A 606 5.58 25.69 16.00
C ARG A 606 5.68 26.19 14.57
N GLN A 607 5.43 25.34 13.57
CA GLN A 607 5.46 25.74 12.16
C GLN A 607 4.41 26.81 11.85
N LEU A 608 3.18 26.68 12.37
CA LEU A 608 2.15 27.71 12.19
C LEU A 608 2.47 29.02 12.93
N LYS A 609 3.10 28.96 14.12
CA LYS A 609 3.58 30.17 14.82
C LYS A 609 4.67 30.88 14.03
N GLU A 610 5.62 30.13 13.46
CA GLU A 610 6.65 30.69 12.57
C GLU A 610 6.02 31.33 11.31
N ALA A 611 5.00 30.71 10.71
CA ALA A 611 4.24 31.29 9.60
C ALA A 611 3.52 32.58 10.00
N ARG A 612 2.82 32.58 11.14
CA ARG A 612 2.05 33.73 11.66
C ARG A 612 2.92 34.94 11.93
N ASP A 613 4.11 34.73 12.51
CA ASP A 613 5.00 35.79 12.96
C ASP A 613 5.81 36.42 11.80
N MET A 614 5.60 35.98 10.56
CA MET A 614 6.21 36.57 9.36
C MET A 614 5.63 37.95 9.03
N LYS A 615 6.52 38.91 8.77
CA LYS A 615 6.13 40.32 8.47
C LYS A 615 5.37 40.50 7.16
N THR A 616 5.42 39.53 6.26
CA THR A 616 4.89 39.62 4.90
C THR A 616 3.49 39.01 4.74
N VAL A 617 2.88 38.54 5.83
CA VAL A 617 1.61 37.80 5.80
C VAL A 617 0.42 38.76 5.67
N GLY A 618 -0.43 38.51 4.68
CA GLY A 618 -1.67 39.26 4.49
C GLY A 618 -2.74 38.92 5.53
N TYR A 619 -3.73 39.80 5.69
CA TYR A 619 -4.80 39.63 6.67
C TYR A 619 -5.57 38.29 6.52
N TYR A 620 -5.83 37.87 5.28
CA TYR A 620 -6.54 36.61 5.01
C TYR A 620 -5.72 35.39 5.42
N ASP A 621 -4.45 35.35 5.04
CA ASP A 621 -3.53 34.26 5.43
C ASP A 621 -3.36 34.20 6.94
N LEU A 622 -3.25 35.35 7.61
CA LEU A 622 -3.15 35.42 9.07
C LEU A 622 -4.39 34.79 9.74
N SER A 623 -5.59 35.14 9.26
CA SER A 623 -6.84 34.57 9.76
C SER A 623 -6.91 33.05 9.57
N THR A 624 -6.47 32.54 8.42
CA THR A 624 -6.41 31.09 8.15
C THR A 624 -5.41 30.40 9.08
N ILE A 625 -4.22 31.00 9.29
CA ILE A 625 -3.19 30.44 10.17
C ILE A 625 -3.67 30.41 11.61
N ASP A 626 -4.27 31.49 12.11
CA ASP A 626 -4.78 31.55 13.49
C ASP A 626 -5.90 30.53 13.73
N ALA A 627 -6.81 30.36 12.78
CA ALA A 627 -7.86 29.34 12.86
C ALA A 627 -7.27 27.92 12.91
N ARG A 628 -6.29 27.62 12.06
CA ARG A 628 -5.64 26.30 12.03
C ARG A 628 -4.78 26.05 13.26
N LEU A 629 -4.11 27.08 13.78
CA LEU A 629 -3.34 27.02 15.00
C LEU A 629 -4.23 26.69 16.20
N HIS A 630 -5.42 27.29 16.29
CA HIS A 630 -6.39 26.99 17.33
C HIS A 630 -6.89 25.53 17.26
N ASP A 631 -7.20 25.02 16.06
CA ASP A 631 -7.57 23.61 15.87
C ASP A 631 -6.46 22.66 16.35
N PHE A 632 -5.20 22.92 15.96
CA PHE A 632 -4.07 22.09 16.38
C PHE A 632 -3.84 22.13 17.89
N GLU A 633 -3.99 23.30 18.52
CA GLU A 633 -3.88 23.43 19.97
C GLU A 633 -5.01 22.71 20.72
N SER A 634 -6.25 22.72 20.18
CA SER A 634 -7.37 21.94 20.73
C SER A 634 -7.12 20.44 20.65
N ARG A 635 -6.78 19.93 19.46
CA ARG A 635 -6.50 18.50 19.25
C ARG A 635 -5.35 17.99 20.11
N TYR A 636 -4.28 18.79 20.22
CA TYR A 636 -3.17 18.45 21.10
C TYR A 636 -3.61 18.36 22.57
N LYS A 637 -4.47 19.26 23.02
CA LYS A 637 -4.97 19.24 24.40
C LYS A 637 -5.85 18.01 24.65
N GLU A 638 -6.77 17.71 23.74
CA GLU A 638 -7.64 16.52 23.80
C GLU A 638 -6.82 15.23 23.90
N GLU A 639 -5.84 15.05 23.03
CA GLU A 639 -4.99 13.84 23.04
C GLU A 639 -4.19 13.70 24.36
N ARG A 640 -3.71 14.83 24.92
CA ARG A 640 -3.01 14.83 26.21
C ARG A 640 -3.94 14.54 27.40
N GLU A 641 -5.22 14.90 27.30
CA GLU A 641 -6.22 14.57 28.33
C GLU A 641 -6.55 13.08 28.27
N GLU A 642 -6.79 12.53 27.08
CA GLU A 642 -7.00 11.10 26.87
C GLU A 642 -5.82 10.25 27.36
N GLU A 643 -4.57 10.64 27.06
CA GLU A 643 -3.36 9.95 27.57
C GLU A 643 -3.27 9.97 29.11
N ARG A 644 -3.73 11.05 29.75
CA ARG A 644 -3.73 11.16 31.21
C ARG A 644 -4.79 10.28 31.84
N GLU A 645 -5.94 10.15 31.20
CA GLU A 645 -7.00 9.23 31.62
C GLU A 645 -6.56 7.78 31.44
N GLN A 646 -5.90 7.46 30.32
CA GLN A 646 -5.30 6.14 30.06
C GLN A 646 -4.23 5.75 31.09
N ASN A 647 -3.42 6.69 31.58
CA ASN A 647 -2.40 6.41 32.61
C ASN A 647 -2.96 6.36 34.04
N ARG A 648 -4.26 6.66 34.26
CA ARG A 648 -4.90 6.68 35.58
C ARG A 648 -5.79 5.46 35.85
N GLY A 649 -6.27 4.80 34.80
CA GLY A 649 -6.98 3.51 34.89
C GLY A 649 -6.01 2.35 34.78
#